data_AF-A0A2V9PE83-F1
#
_entry.id   AF-A0A2V9PE83-F1
#
_cell.length_a   1.000
_cell.length_b   1.000
_cell.length_c   1.000
_cell.angle_alpha   90.00
_cell.angle_beta   90.00
_cell.angle_gamma   90.00
#
_symmetry.space_group_name_H-M   'P 1'
#
loop_
_entity.id
_entity.type
_entity.pdbx_description
1 polymer ?
#
loop_
_entity_poly.entity_id
_entity_poly.type
_entity_poly.pdbx_seq_one_letter_code
_entity_poly.pdbx_strand_id
1 'polypeptide(L)'
;MDRSITRRDFLNGVAVTAGASLLPPHMLAALQHDLGPEKSPDYYPPALTGLRGSHVGAFEVAHSLRDGDFWEKAGKPVETGETFDLIVVGGGISGLSSAYFFRKTNPNTRILIIENHDDFGGHAKRNEFTVGDRKLLGYGGSFSIESPAPYSPVAKRLIEELGIDVPSFEKHIAREIYTSRGLVPSVFFDKETFGSDVLTVNPLPVGGSHNEGDDTPERQKIWERFLADAPLSEAAKRDLVSLRRGADYFPGLSSDEKKARLARMSYAHYLTDIARVDPQIVKLYQNAPQALFGLGIDAMSAQDAWGYGFLGFRGLNLEPGAGKGMNRDIIPNEEAENYFYHFPDGNASIARLLVRRLVPEVLPGNSVEDLITTKANYSKVDIESSPVRIRLNSTAVRVRHVGEAASANEVEITYSRLGKLYTVRAPHAVLACWNMVIPYICAELPDKQKEALHSATKVPLLYTNVALRNWTAFQKLAAMAVYAPSMYHTYFRLDLPVSIGDYHCSTQPDQPIVIHMLKTPCKPGLPARDQHRMGRIELFTTDFETIERKIREQLARTLGPGGFDPARDIAAITVNRWPHGYAYEYNSLWDKFWLDGGELPCEVARKPFGRIAIANADAGAYAYVDGAIDQAWRAVQEISRA
;
A
#
# COMPACT_ATOMS: atom_id res chain seq x y z
N MET A 1 19.46 -9.02 21.52
CA MET A 1 18.62 -9.65 20.48
C MET A 1 17.40 -10.35 21.07
N ASP A 2 17.50 -10.98 22.23
CA ASP A 2 16.49 -11.96 22.72
C ASP A 2 15.47 -11.43 23.75
N ARG A 3 15.11 -10.14 23.69
CA ARG A 3 14.08 -9.57 24.59
C ARG A 3 12.71 -9.62 23.93
N SER A 4 11.74 -10.26 24.60
CA SER A 4 10.34 -10.29 24.16
C SER A 4 9.73 -8.88 24.09
N ILE A 5 9.01 -8.58 23.01
CA ILE A 5 8.11 -7.42 22.92
C ILE A 5 6.70 -7.93 23.23
N THR A 6 5.99 -7.27 24.15
CA THR A 6 4.59 -7.58 24.45
C THR A 6 3.75 -7.32 23.19
N ARG A 7 3.06 -8.34 22.70
CA ARG A 7 2.17 -8.22 21.54
C ARG A 7 0.74 -8.01 22.02
N ARG A 8 0.08 -7.00 21.46
CA ARG A 8 -1.37 -6.88 21.51
C ARG A 8 -1.93 -7.55 20.27
N ASP A 9 -2.38 -8.78 20.46
CA ASP A 9 -3.05 -9.55 19.43
C ASP A 9 -4.54 -9.66 19.78
N PHE A 10 -5.40 -9.56 18.76
CA PHE A 10 -6.80 -9.93 18.87
C PHE A 10 -6.98 -11.26 18.16
N LEU A 11 -7.36 -12.31 18.91
CA LEU A 11 -7.64 -13.62 18.33
C LEU A 11 -9.05 -13.59 17.73
N ASN A 12 -9.11 -13.47 16.40
CA ASN A 12 -10.36 -13.60 15.66
C ASN A 12 -10.86 -15.06 15.75
N GLY A 13 -12.11 -15.25 16.17
CA GLY A 13 -12.71 -16.55 16.52
C GLY A 13 -12.82 -17.61 15.41
N VAL A 14 -12.28 -17.34 14.22
CA VAL A 14 -12.26 -18.27 13.08
C VAL A 14 -11.20 -19.39 13.27
N ALA A 15 -10.18 -19.18 14.10
CA ALA A 15 -9.12 -20.18 14.34
C ALA A 15 -9.52 -21.29 15.36
N VAL A 16 -10.74 -21.31 15.89
CA VAL A 16 -11.11 -22.13 17.05
C VAL A 16 -11.53 -23.57 16.71
N THR A 17 -11.65 -23.96 15.44
CA THR A 17 -12.17 -25.30 15.08
C THR A 17 -11.25 -26.46 15.50
N ALA A 18 -10.01 -26.21 15.91
CA ALA A 18 -9.06 -27.25 16.36
C ALA A 18 -8.67 -27.18 17.86
N GLY A 19 -9.27 -26.29 18.69
CA GLY A 19 -8.75 -26.04 20.04
C GLY A 19 -9.76 -25.55 21.08
N ALA A 20 -11.02 -26.01 21.02
CA ALA A 20 -12.10 -25.52 21.89
C ALA A 20 -11.88 -25.75 23.41
N SER A 21 -10.89 -26.56 23.82
CA SER A 21 -10.68 -26.93 25.23
C SER A 21 -9.74 -26.02 26.04
N LEU A 22 -9.25 -24.90 25.47
CA LEU A 22 -8.29 -24.00 26.15
C LEU A 22 -8.68 -22.50 26.15
N LEU A 23 -9.93 -22.16 25.81
CA LEU A 23 -10.33 -20.76 25.71
C LEU A 23 -10.58 -20.09 27.07
N PRO A 24 -10.11 -18.84 27.27
CA PRO A 24 -10.48 -18.02 28.42
C PRO A 24 -12.01 -17.76 28.50
N PRO A 25 -12.60 -17.60 29.70
CA PRO A 25 -14.05 -17.47 29.88
C PRO A 25 -14.70 -16.32 29.09
N HIS A 26 -14.00 -15.20 28.87
CA HIS A 26 -14.52 -14.06 28.10
C HIS A 26 -14.67 -14.36 26.60
N MET A 27 -13.94 -15.33 26.06
CA MET A 27 -14.08 -15.77 24.66
C MET A 27 -15.24 -16.75 24.46
N LEU A 28 -15.53 -17.57 25.48
CA LEU A 28 -16.71 -18.43 25.49
C LEU A 28 -18.00 -17.57 25.46
N ALA A 29 -17.98 -16.41 26.14
CA ALA A 29 -19.09 -15.45 26.15
C ALA A 29 -19.35 -14.82 24.76
N ALA A 30 -18.31 -14.55 23.95
CA ALA A 30 -18.47 -14.02 22.59
C ALA A 30 -19.10 -15.04 21.63
N LEU A 31 -18.85 -16.33 21.84
CA LEU A 31 -19.51 -17.43 21.12
C LEU A 31 -20.94 -17.68 21.61
N GLN A 32 -21.27 -17.30 22.85
CA GLN A 32 -22.57 -17.52 23.48
C GLN A 32 -23.61 -16.41 23.22
N HIS A 33 -23.20 -15.22 22.76
CA HIS A 33 -24.09 -14.05 22.71
C HIS A 33 -24.57 -13.59 21.31
N ASP A 34 -24.18 -14.24 20.21
CA ASP A 34 -24.52 -13.80 18.83
C ASP A 34 -24.18 -12.31 18.55
N LEU A 35 -23.35 -11.66 19.39
CA LEU A 35 -22.90 -10.28 19.24
C LEU A 35 -21.61 -10.25 18.40
N GLY A 36 -21.57 -9.34 17.42
CA GLY A 36 -20.39 -9.15 16.56
C GLY A 36 -19.12 -8.76 17.35
N PRO A 37 -17.91 -9.18 16.93
CA PRO A 37 -16.66 -8.89 17.64
C PRO A 37 -16.45 -7.39 17.92
N GLU A 38 -16.91 -6.54 17.00
CA GLU A 38 -16.81 -5.09 17.06
C GLU A 38 -17.61 -4.46 18.22
N LYS A 39 -18.48 -5.23 18.89
CA LYS A 39 -19.24 -4.81 20.08
C LYS A 39 -18.46 -4.98 21.38
N SER A 40 -17.33 -5.70 21.36
CA SER A 40 -16.49 -5.85 22.55
C SER A 40 -15.87 -4.51 22.96
N PRO A 41 -15.83 -4.16 24.26
CA PRO A 41 -15.19 -2.93 24.73
C PRO A 41 -13.68 -2.88 24.43
N ASP A 42 -13.05 -4.04 24.26
CA ASP A 42 -11.63 -4.17 23.94
C ASP A 42 -11.35 -4.16 22.42
N TYR A 43 -12.39 -4.05 21.58
CA TYR A 43 -12.24 -4.07 20.12
C TYR A 43 -11.68 -2.75 19.61
N TYR A 44 -10.37 -2.71 19.36
CA TYR A 44 -9.70 -1.55 18.80
C TYR A 44 -8.50 -1.95 17.90
N PRO A 45 -8.77 -2.38 16.65
CA PRO A 45 -7.76 -2.86 15.69
C PRO A 45 -6.54 -1.94 15.48
N PRO A 46 -6.66 -0.60 15.49
CA PRO A 46 -5.51 0.29 15.25
C PRO A 46 -4.37 0.14 16.27
N ALA A 47 -4.66 -0.28 17.51
CA ALA A 47 -3.64 -0.45 18.56
C ALA A 47 -3.03 -1.86 18.63
N LEU A 48 -3.40 -2.76 17.71
CA LEU A 48 -2.85 -4.11 17.63
C LEU A 48 -1.45 -4.08 16.96
N THR A 49 -0.56 -4.90 17.47
CA THR A 49 0.83 -5.06 17.00
C THR A 49 0.99 -6.40 16.27
N GLY A 50 2.21 -6.80 15.90
CA GLY A 50 2.41 -8.10 15.27
C GLY A 50 2.11 -8.09 13.77
N LEU A 51 1.63 -9.21 13.21
CA LEU A 51 1.23 -9.31 11.81
C LEU A 51 -0.17 -8.71 11.59
N ARG A 52 -0.19 -7.60 10.85
CA ARG A 52 -1.36 -6.83 10.44
C ARG A 52 -1.41 -6.76 8.90
N GLY A 53 -2.12 -5.79 8.35
CA GLY A 53 -2.49 -5.80 6.92
C GLY A 53 -3.53 -6.88 6.66
N SER A 54 -3.24 -7.83 5.75
CA SER A 54 -3.99 -9.08 5.61
C SER A 54 -3.69 -10.02 6.79
N HIS A 55 -4.33 -9.71 7.92
CA HIS A 55 -4.18 -10.43 9.19
C HIS A 55 -4.79 -11.84 9.14
N VAL A 56 -4.38 -12.70 10.08
CA VAL A 56 -5.01 -14.02 10.28
C VAL A 56 -6.50 -13.84 10.56
N GLY A 57 -7.34 -14.59 9.85
CA GLY A 57 -8.80 -14.49 9.84
C GLY A 57 -9.38 -13.68 8.68
N ALA A 58 -8.58 -12.87 7.98
CA ALA A 58 -9.07 -12.02 6.89
C ALA A 58 -9.09 -12.71 5.52
N PHE A 59 -8.35 -13.80 5.32
CA PHE A 59 -8.10 -14.35 3.96
C PHE A 59 -8.45 -15.83 3.81
N GLU A 60 -8.63 -16.56 4.90
CA GLU A 60 -8.79 -18.02 4.93
C GLU A 60 -10.05 -18.45 4.19
N VAL A 61 -11.16 -17.72 4.39
CA VAL A 61 -12.42 -17.96 3.68
C VAL A 61 -12.24 -17.77 2.17
N ALA A 62 -11.60 -16.68 1.74
CA ALA A 62 -11.39 -16.40 0.33
C ALA A 62 -10.42 -17.41 -0.32
N HIS A 63 -9.40 -17.86 0.40
CA HIS A 63 -8.49 -18.91 -0.06
C HIS A 63 -9.19 -20.27 -0.18
N SER A 64 -10.00 -20.65 0.81
CA SER A 64 -10.81 -21.87 0.73
C SER A 64 -11.78 -21.83 -0.46
N LEU A 65 -12.36 -20.67 -0.77
CA LEU A 65 -13.20 -20.51 -1.95
C LEU A 65 -12.40 -20.68 -3.26
N ARG A 66 -11.22 -20.08 -3.35
CA ARG A 66 -10.29 -20.24 -4.49
C ARG A 66 -9.88 -21.71 -4.67
N ASP A 67 -9.60 -22.39 -3.57
CA ASP A 67 -9.08 -23.77 -3.56
C ASP A 67 -10.18 -24.82 -3.79
N GLY A 68 -11.46 -24.40 -3.79
CA GLY A 68 -12.61 -25.23 -4.13
C GLY A 68 -13.18 -26.04 -2.97
N ASP A 69 -12.56 -26.00 -1.78
CA ASP A 69 -12.96 -26.80 -0.62
C ASP A 69 -13.97 -26.09 0.30
N PHE A 70 -14.28 -24.82 0.03
CA PHE A 70 -15.16 -24.00 0.87
C PHE A 70 -16.57 -24.58 1.00
N TRP A 71 -17.22 -24.86 -0.13
CA TRP A 71 -18.63 -25.29 -0.14
C TRP A 71 -18.83 -26.72 0.37
N GLU A 72 -17.76 -27.53 0.44
CA GLU A 72 -17.79 -28.85 1.09
C GLU A 72 -17.92 -28.75 2.61
N LYS A 73 -17.39 -27.66 3.18
CA LYS A 73 -17.31 -27.42 4.63
C LYS A 73 -18.35 -26.41 5.13
N ALA A 74 -18.89 -25.59 4.22
CA ALA A 74 -19.81 -24.53 4.56
C ALA A 74 -21.18 -25.07 4.99
N GLY A 75 -21.73 -24.51 6.08
CA GLY A 75 -23.11 -24.75 6.47
C GLY A 75 -24.12 -24.11 5.51
N LYS A 76 -25.41 -24.43 5.68
CA LYS A 76 -26.48 -23.78 4.92
C LYS A 76 -26.52 -22.27 5.24
N PRO A 77 -26.57 -21.38 4.24
CA PRO A 77 -26.75 -19.95 4.48
C PRO A 77 -28.05 -19.65 5.24
N VAL A 78 -27.94 -18.79 6.26
CA VAL A 78 -29.07 -18.24 7.02
C VAL A 78 -29.57 -16.99 6.32
N GLU A 79 -30.85 -17.00 5.93
CA GLU A 79 -31.50 -15.80 5.40
C GLU A 79 -31.72 -14.81 6.54
N THR A 80 -31.07 -13.63 6.49
CA THR A 80 -31.22 -12.64 7.55
C THR A 80 -32.52 -11.85 7.45
N GLY A 81 -33.16 -11.87 6.27
CA GLY A 81 -34.29 -10.99 5.95
C GLY A 81 -33.91 -9.52 5.75
N GLU A 82 -32.63 -9.16 5.87
CA GLU A 82 -32.19 -7.79 5.66
C GLU A 82 -32.17 -7.42 4.17
N THR A 83 -32.82 -6.31 3.86
CA THR A 83 -32.78 -5.66 2.55
C THR A 83 -32.12 -4.30 2.65
N PHE A 84 -31.39 -3.92 1.60
CA PHE A 84 -30.71 -2.64 1.45
C PHE A 84 -30.98 -2.06 0.06
N ASP A 85 -30.72 -0.78 -0.15
CA ASP A 85 -30.80 -0.15 -1.49
C ASP A 85 -29.50 -0.40 -2.28
N LEU A 86 -28.38 -0.54 -1.57
CA LEU A 86 -27.08 -0.88 -2.13
C LEU A 86 -26.29 -1.78 -1.16
N ILE A 87 -25.65 -2.82 -1.69
CA ILE A 87 -24.61 -3.54 -0.98
C ILE A 87 -23.25 -3.29 -1.65
N VAL A 88 -22.25 -2.94 -0.84
CA VAL A 88 -20.87 -2.76 -1.28
C VAL A 88 -20.00 -3.87 -0.69
N VAL A 89 -19.30 -4.61 -1.55
CA VAL A 89 -18.35 -5.65 -1.11
C VAL A 89 -16.94 -5.05 -1.10
N GLY A 90 -16.40 -4.82 0.09
CA GLY A 90 -15.12 -4.16 0.35
C GLY A 90 -15.29 -2.79 1.01
N GLY A 91 -14.68 -2.60 2.18
CA GLY A 91 -14.71 -1.38 2.99
C GLY A 91 -13.44 -0.52 2.87
N GLY A 92 -12.69 -0.65 1.77
CA GLY A 92 -11.60 0.25 1.42
C GLY A 92 -12.08 1.63 0.94
N ILE A 93 -11.15 2.54 0.61
CA ILE A 93 -11.48 3.91 0.12
C ILE A 93 -12.47 3.87 -1.05
N SER A 94 -12.27 2.98 -2.03
CA SER A 94 -13.21 2.81 -3.16
C SER A 94 -14.63 2.45 -2.66
N GLY A 95 -14.80 1.42 -1.83
CA GLY A 95 -16.12 1.00 -1.37
C GLY A 95 -16.81 2.04 -0.47
N LEU A 96 -16.05 2.67 0.43
CA LEU A 96 -16.54 3.79 1.23
C LEU A 96 -16.96 4.98 0.35
N SER A 97 -16.21 5.27 -0.71
CA SER A 97 -16.54 6.33 -1.66
C SER A 97 -17.77 5.97 -2.50
N SER A 98 -17.96 4.70 -2.89
CA SER A 98 -19.17 4.23 -3.59
C SER A 98 -20.41 4.44 -2.72
N ALA A 99 -20.34 4.07 -1.44
CA ALA A 99 -21.43 4.33 -0.49
C ALA A 99 -21.71 5.83 -0.33
N TYR A 100 -20.66 6.66 -0.25
CA TYR A 100 -20.79 8.11 -0.17
C TYR A 100 -21.48 8.70 -1.40
N PHE A 101 -20.99 8.38 -2.61
CA PHE A 101 -21.56 8.92 -3.85
C PHE A 101 -23.00 8.46 -4.08
N PHE A 102 -23.31 7.19 -3.79
CA PHE A 102 -24.68 6.67 -3.95
C PHE A 102 -25.67 7.37 -3.00
N ARG A 103 -25.27 7.59 -1.75
CA ARG A 103 -26.11 8.29 -0.76
C ARG A 103 -26.24 9.79 -1.05
N LYS A 104 -25.21 10.39 -1.66
CA LYS A 104 -25.24 11.80 -2.07
C LYS A 104 -26.32 12.07 -3.12
N THR A 105 -26.53 11.14 -4.05
CA THR A 105 -27.62 11.25 -5.05
C THR A 105 -28.95 10.68 -4.54
N ASN A 106 -28.92 9.75 -3.59
CA ASN A 106 -30.10 9.11 -3.03
C ASN A 106 -30.13 9.27 -1.49
N PRO A 107 -30.61 10.42 -0.99
CA PRO A 107 -30.73 10.66 0.45
C PRO A 107 -31.60 9.58 1.11
N ASN A 108 -31.23 9.19 2.34
CA ASN A 108 -31.93 8.17 3.15
C ASN A 108 -31.81 6.72 2.68
N THR A 109 -30.99 6.42 1.67
CA THR A 109 -30.72 5.04 1.27
C THR A 109 -30.07 4.21 2.37
N ARG A 110 -30.49 2.95 2.45
CA ARG A 110 -29.93 1.92 3.31
C ARG A 110 -28.79 1.24 2.58
N ILE A 111 -27.59 1.29 3.14
CA ILE A 111 -26.38 0.74 2.52
C ILE A 111 -25.71 -0.23 3.49
N LEU A 112 -25.35 -1.42 2.99
CA LEU A 112 -24.49 -2.35 3.70
C LEU A 112 -23.12 -2.42 3.03
N ILE A 113 -22.06 -2.23 3.79
CA ILE A 113 -20.68 -2.48 3.37
C ILE A 113 -20.21 -3.76 4.06
N ILE A 114 -19.76 -4.76 3.29
CA ILE A 114 -19.22 -6.03 3.79
C ILE A 114 -17.70 -5.97 3.69
N GLU A 115 -16.99 -6.09 4.81
CA GLU A 115 -15.53 -5.98 4.89
C GLU A 115 -14.93 -7.20 5.61
N ASN A 116 -13.96 -7.85 4.98
CA ASN A 116 -13.35 -9.08 5.50
C ASN A 116 -12.36 -8.81 6.65
N HIS A 117 -11.76 -7.62 6.70
CA HIS A 117 -10.84 -7.22 7.76
C HIS A 117 -11.58 -6.85 9.05
N ASP A 118 -10.81 -6.83 10.12
CA ASP A 118 -11.21 -6.35 11.44
C ASP A 118 -11.39 -4.83 11.52
N ASP A 119 -11.12 -4.08 10.45
CA ASP A 119 -11.22 -2.62 10.40
C ASP A 119 -11.70 -2.17 9.01
N PHE A 120 -12.23 -0.97 8.92
CA PHE A 120 -12.51 -0.32 7.64
C PHE A 120 -11.24 0.34 7.07
N GLY A 121 -11.31 0.81 5.82
CA GLY A 121 -10.24 1.53 5.13
C GLY A 121 -9.36 0.68 4.23
N GLY A 122 -9.39 -0.65 4.37
CA GLY A 122 -8.61 -1.57 3.53
C GLY A 122 -7.11 -1.28 3.62
N HIS A 123 -6.46 -0.98 2.49
CA HIS A 123 -5.03 -0.65 2.43
C HIS A 123 -4.67 0.66 3.17
N ALA A 124 -5.63 1.54 3.40
CA ALA A 124 -5.48 2.75 4.22
C ALA A 124 -5.62 2.42 5.72
N LYS A 125 -4.78 1.49 6.20
CA LYS A 125 -4.81 0.98 7.57
C LYS A 125 -4.09 1.95 8.52
N ARG A 126 -4.69 2.22 9.69
CA ARG A 126 -4.08 3.00 10.77
C ARG A 126 -3.30 2.11 11.73
N ASN A 127 -2.14 2.55 12.19
CA ASN A 127 -1.42 1.94 13.31
C ASN A 127 -1.26 2.97 14.43
N GLU A 128 -1.49 2.56 15.67
CA GLU A 128 -1.32 3.38 16.87
C GLU A 128 -0.39 2.69 17.86
N PHE A 129 0.54 3.48 18.42
CA PHE A 129 1.45 3.02 19.46
C PHE A 129 1.36 3.94 20.67
N THR A 130 1.63 3.38 21.85
CA THR A 130 1.80 4.14 23.08
C THR A 130 3.18 3.84 23.65
N VAL A 131 4.03 4.87 23.75
CA VAL A 131 5.38 4.75 24.29
C VAL A 131 5.54 5.78 25.40
N GLY A 132 5.53 5.32 26.66
CA GLY A 132 5.38 6.21 27.80
C GLY A 132 3.99 6.85 27.82
N ASP A 133 3.94 8.16 27.91
CA ASP A 133 2.74 9.00 27.84
C ASP A 133 2.37 9.42 26.40
N ARG A 134 3.22 9.12 25.42
CA ARG A 134 3.03 9.57 24.04
C ARG A 134 2.24 8.58 23.20
N LYS A 135 1.25 9.10 22.48
CA LYS A 135 0.58 8.41 21.37
C LYS A 135 1.32 8.70 20.07
N LEU A 136 1.69 7.66 19.33
CA LEU A 136 2.31 7.75 18.01
C LEU A 136 1.39 7.13 16.96
N LEU A 137 1.34 7.75 15.79
CA LEU A 137 0.59 7.26 14.65
C LEU A 137 1.53 6.76 13.56
N GLY A 138 1.02 5.86 12.72
CA GLY A 138 1.67 5.43 11.51
C GLY A 138 0.65 4.85 10.53
N TYR A 139 1.03 4.75 9.28
CA TYR A 139 0.21 4.17 8.22
C TYR A 139 0.65 2.73 7.94
N GLY A 140 -0.31 1.86 7.66
CA GLY A 140 -0.06 0.46 7.33
C GLY A 140 0.05 0.18 5.84
N GLY A 141 -0.22 1.16 4.97
CA GLY A 141 -0.21 0.96 3.53
C GLY A 141 -0.26 2.27 2.76
N SER A 142 -1.45 2.87 2.61
CA SER A 142 -1.60 4.10 1.82
C SER A 142 -0.96 5.33 2.51
N PHE A 143 0.07 5.89 1.89
CA PHE A 143 0.96 6.91 2.47
C PHE A 143 0.40 8.33 2.44
N SER A 144 0.09 8.88 1.27
CA SER A 144 -0.26 10.30 1.07
C SER A 144 -1.32 10.47 -0.01
N ILE A 145 -1.96 11.64 0.00
CA ILE A 145 -2.65 12.18 -1.18
C ILE A 145 -1.55 12.61 -2.13
N GLU A 146 -1.33 11.81 -3.16
CA GLU A 146 -0.42 12.05 -4.27
C GLU A 146 -0.84 11.16 -5.43
N SER A 147 -0.44 11.51 -6.64
CA SER A 147 -0.77 10.77 -7.86
C SER A 147 0.24 11.19 -8.93
N PRO A 148 0.67 10.31 -9.86
CA PRO A 148 1.52 10.70 -10.98
C PRO A 148 0.80 11.53 -12.05
N ALA A 149 -0.53 11.61 -11.98
CA ALA A 149 -1.35 12.49 -12.82
C ALA A 149 -2.17 13.44 -11.95
N PRO A 150 -2.62 14.59 -12.50
CA PRO A 150 -3.49 15.49 -11.76
C PRO A 150 -4.74 14.77 -11.26
N TYR A 151 -5.09 15.02 -9.99
CA TYR A 151 -6.34 14.50 -9.42
C TYR A 151 -7.52 14.89 -10.30
N SER A 152 -8.39 13.94 -10.58
CA SER A 152 -9.60 14.22 -11.36
C SER A 152 -10.49 15.26 -10.64
N PRO A 153 -11.35 15.99 -11.37
CA PRO A 153 -12.33 16.88 -10.74
C PRO A 153 -13.27 16.19 -9.75
N VAL A 154 -13.50 14.88 -9.89
CA VAL A 154 -14.32 14.09 -8.98
C VAL A 154 -13.56 13.79 -7.70
N ALA A 155 -12.34 13.28 -7.83
CA ALA A 155 -11.49 12.97 -6.69
C ALA A 155 -11.17 14.23 -5.88
N LYS A 156 -10.73 15.30 -6.54
CA LYS A 156 -10.42 16.59 -5.91
C LYS A 156 -11.62 17.15 -5.12
N ARG A 157 -12.82 17.11 -5.70
CA ARG A 157 -14.04 17.55 -5.03
C ARG A 157 -14.37 16.71 -3.80
N LEU A 158 -14.19 15.38 -3.85
CA LEU A 158 -14.41 14.55 -2.67
C LEU A 158 -13.43 14.92 -1.55
N ILE A 159 -12.14 15.09 -1.86
CA ILE A 159 -11.13 15.52 -0.88
C ILE A 159 -11.52 16.85 -0.22
N GLU A 160 -11.96 17.83 -1.00
CA GLU A 160 -12.45 19.12 -0.50
C GLU A 160 -13.73 18.97 0.35
N GLU A 161 -14.69 18.13 -0.06
CA GLU A 161 -15.92 17.85 0.70
C GLU A 161 -15.67 17.11 2.02
N LEU A 162 -14.58 16.36 2.12
CA LEU A 162 -14.11 15.77 3.38
C LEU A 162 -13.43 16.80 4.29
N GLY A 163 -13.27 18.05 3.83
CA GLY A 163 -12.67 19.14 4.60
C GLY A 163 -11.15 19.18 4.52
N ILE A 164 -10.54 18.48 3.55
CA ILE A 164 -9.09 18.41 3.41
C ILE A 164 -8.62 19.54 2.48
N ASP A 165 -7.94 20.53 3.05
CA ASP A 165 -7.26 21.60 2.31
C ASP A 165 -5.84 21.14 1.95
N VAL A 166 -5.65 20.53 0.78
CA VAL A 166 -4.35 19.97 0.37
C VAL A 166 -3.21 21.02 0.40
N PRO A 167 -3.38 22.25 -0.13
CA PRO A 167 -2.40 23.33 0.02
C PRO A 167 -1.99 23.68 1.46
N SER A 168 -2.81 23.35 2.47
CA SER A 168 -2.47 23.61 3.87
C SER A 168 -1.35 22.74 4.42
N PHE A 169 -0.91 21.69 3.70
CA PHE A 169 0.11 20.76 4.18
C PHE A 169 1.37 21.46 4.71
N GLU A 170 1.82 22.53 4.05
CA GLU A 170 2.99 23.34 4.48
C GLU A 170 2.87 23.90 5.91
N LYS A 171 1.65 24.09 6.42
CA LYS A 171 1.41 24.54 7.79
C LYS A 171 1.54 23.42 8.82
N HIS A 172 1.44 22.18 8.39
CA HIS A 172 1.42 20.99 9.25
C HIS A 172 2.76 20.26 9.31
N ILE A 173 3.57 20.37 8.25
CA ILE A 173 4.88 19.72 8.14
C ILE A 173 6.00 20.60 8.70
N ALA A 174 6.78 20.08 9.63
CA ALA A 174 7.98 20.75 10.11
C ALA A 174 9.23 20.29 9.32
N ARG A 175 9.34 20.72 8.06
CA ARG A 175 10.35 20.26 7.08
C ARG A 175 11.78 20.27 7.62
N GLU A 176 12.13 21.30 8.38
CA GLU A 176 13.51 21.52 8.81
C GLU A 176 13.94 20.71 10.05
N ILE A 177 13.07 19.90 10.67
CA ILE A 177 13.44 19.19 11.92
C ILE A 177 14.69 18.33 11.72
N TYR A 178 14.78 17.61 10.61
CA TYR A 178 15.90 16.69 10.37
C TYR A 178 17.08 17.39 9.70
N THR A 179 16.84 18.18 8.66
CA THR A 179 17.88 18.88 7.89
C THR A 179 18.63 19.92 8.72
N SER A 180 17.95 20.68 9.60
CA SER A 180 18.61 21.64 10.51
C SER A 180 19.57 20.97 11.52
N ARG A 181 19.43 19.66 11.74
CA ARG A 181 20.31 18.82 12.58
C ARG A 181 21.36 18.08 11.76
N GLY A 182 21.46 18.35 10.45
CA GLY A 182 22.42 17.73 9.54
C GLY A 182 22.09 16.29 9.15
N LEU A 183 20.86 15.83 9.39
CA LEU A 183 20.45 14.49 8.95
C LEU A 183 20.19 14.47 7.45
N VAL A 184 20.68 13.44 6.77
CA VAL A 184 20.59 13.30 5.32
C VAL A 184 20.09 11.91 4.91
N PRO A 185 19.64 11.72 3.66
CA PRO A 185 19.45 10.39 3.11
C PRO A 185 20.78 9.64 3.07
N SER A 186 20.74 8.37 3.44
CA SER A 186 21.90 7.50 3.56
C SER A 186 21.68 6.16 2.85
N VAL A 187 22.75 5.43 2.62
CA VAL A 187 22.77 4.09 2.05
C VAL A 187 23.58 3.18 2.94
N PHE A 188 23.04 1.99 3.22
CA PHE A 188 23.68 0.97 4.03
C PHE A 188 24.09 -0.21 3.16
N PHE A 189 25.40 -0.47 3.09
CA PHE A 189 25.99 -1.63 2.46
C PHE A 189 26.19 -2.71 3.50
N ASP A 190 25.74 -3.93 3.22
CA ASP A 190 25.98 -5.10 4.06
C ASP A 190 27.31 -5.78 3.71
N LYS A 191 27.88 -6.44 4.72
CA LYS A 191 29.10 -7.22 4.61
C LYS A 191 29.01 -8.37 3.60
N GLU A 192 27.87 -9.05 3.52
CA GLU A 192 27.72 -10.26 2.70
C GLU A 192 27.74 -9.94 1.20
N THR A 193 27.19 -8.78 0.81
CA THR A 193 27.12 -8.38 -0.61
C THR A 193 28.29 -7.48 -1.02
N PHE A 194 28.74 -6.58 -0.14
CA PHE A 194 29.73 -5.54 -0.46
C PHE A 194 31.02 -5.63 0.35
N GLY A 195 31.18 -6.64 1.21
CA GLY A 195 32.43 -6.94 1.91
C GLY A 195 32.57 -6.27 3.29
N SER A 196 31.82 -5.21 3.57
CA SER A 196 31.76 -4.58 4.91
C SER A 196 30.44 -3.87 5.19
N ASP A 197 30.05 -3.84 6.46
CA ASP A 197 28.92 -3.04 6.94
C ASP A 197 29.32 -1.55 6.95
N VAL A 198 28.73 -0.76 6.04
CA VAL A 198 29.02 0.67 5.90
C VAL A 198 27.72 1.45 5.71
N LEU A 199 27.49 2.43 6.57
CA LEU A 199 26.48 3.48 6.39
C LEU A 199 27.17 4.75 5.89
N THR A 200 26.76 5.28 4.74
CA THR A 200 27.26 6.57 4.24
C THR A 200 26.14 7.37 3.57
N VAL A 201 26.42 8.62 3.19
CA VAL A 201 25.50 9.51 2.50
C VAL A 201 25.05 8.90 1.18
N ASN A 202 23.78 9.10 0.79
CA ASN A 202 23.25 8.56 -0.45
C ASN A 202 23.10 9.67 -1.52
N PRO A 203 23.99 9.74 -2.52
CA PRO A 203 23.83 10.69 -3.63
C PRO A 203 22.87 10.19 -4.72
N LEU A 204 22.48 8.91 -4.68
CA LEU A 204 21.73 8.25 -5.74
C LEU A 204 20.26 8.73 -5.74
N PRO A 205 19.60 8.73 -6.91
CA PRO A 205 18.19 9.08 -7.06
C PRO A 205 17.31 7.88 -6.69
N VAL A 206 17.25 7.53 -5.41
CA VAL A 206 16.48 6.37 -4.91
C VAL A 206 15.49 6.82 -3.84
N GLY A 207 14.24 6.36 -3.92
CA GLY A 207 13.21 6.62 -2.92
C GLY A 207 12.64 8.04 -2.96
N GLY A 208 12.42 8.59 -4.17
CA GLY A 208 11.81 9.91 -4.37
C GLY A 208 12.76 11.10 -4.20
N SER A 209 14.05 10.87 -3.96
CA SER A 209 15.04 11.94 -3.95
C SER A 209 15.23 12.48 -5.37
N HIS A 210 14.75 13.69 -5.64
CA HIS A 210 15.07 14.45 -6.85
C HIS A 210 16.53 14.92 -6.75
N ASN A 211 17.44 13.95 -6.90
CA ASN A 211 18.87 14.10 -6.68
C ASN A 211 19.63 14.38 -7.99
N GLU A 212 18.91 14.47 -9.11
CA GLU A 212 19.43 14.96 -10.38
C GLU A 212 18.91 16.37 -10.57
N GLY A 213 19.80 17.36 -10.58
CA GLY A 213 19.37 18.75 -10.70
C GLY A 213 20.52 19.67 -11.10
N ASP A 214 21.60 19.69 -10.34
CA ASP A 214 22.73 20.56 -10.64
C ASP A 214 24.05 19.95 -10.15
N ASP A 215 25.13 20.10 -10.92
CA ASP A 215 26.51 19.80 -10.48
C ASP A 215 26.98 20.91 -9.52
N THR A 216 26.26 21.11 -8.40
CA THR A 216 26.60 22.11 -7.40
C THR A 216 27.82 21.67 -6.57
N PRO A 217 28.58 22.61 -5.99
CA PRO A 217 29.68 22.29 -5.08
C PRO A 217 29.25 21.41 -3.89
N GLU A 218 28.04 21.62 -3.36
CA GLU A 218 27.49 20.83 -2.25
C GLU A 218 27.22 19.38 -2.69
N ARG A 219 26.61 19.20 -3.85
CA ARG A 219 26.35 17.86 -4.42
C ARG A 219 27.65 17.13 -4.72
N GLN A 220 28.65 17.85 -5.22
CA GLN A 220 29.95 17.27 -5.51
C GLN A 220 30.64 16.74 -4.24
N LYS A 221 30.56 17.46 -3.11
CA LYS A 221 31.05 16.98 -1.81
C LYS A 221 30.33 15.72 -1.32
N ILE A 222 29.01 15.61 -1.54
CA ILE A 222 28.25 14.40 -1.18
C ILE A 222 28.76 13.21 -2.00
N TRP A 223 28.97 13.39 -3.30
CA TRP A 223 29.52 12.36 -4.18
C TRP A 223 30.95 11.95 -3.79
N GLU A 224 31.82 12.91 -3.47
CA GLU A 224 33.18 12.64 -3.01
C GLU A 224 33.18 11.81 -1.71
N ARG A 225 32.36 12.21 -0.74
CA ARG A 225 32.20 11.45 0.50
C ARG A 225 31.67 10.04 0.25
N PHE A 226 30.62 9.91 -0.57
CA PHE A 226 30.06 8.60 -0.92
C PHE A 226 31.11 7.70 -1.59
N LEU A 227 31.87 8.19 -2.57
CA LEU A 227 32.88 7.39 -3.27
C LEU A 227 34.08 7.03 -2.37
N ALA A 228 34.39 7.87 -1.37
CA ALA A 228 35.41 7.57 -0.38
C ALA A 228 34.97 6.46 0.59
N ASP A 229 33.74 6.55 1.10
CA ASP A 229 33.22 5.66 2.15
C ASP A 229 32.67 4.34 1.59
N ALA A 230 32.04 4.36 0.40
CA ALA A 230 31.33 3.21 -0.13
C ALA A 230 32.31 2.03 -0.39
N PRO A 231 31.98 0.81 0.11
CA PRO A 231 32.81 -0.38 -0.04
C PRO A 231 32.68 -1.01 -1.45
N LEU A 232 32.79 -0.17 -2.48
CA LEU A 232 32.78 -0.55 -3.88
C LEU A 232 34.21 -0.73 -4.38
N SER A 233 34.38 -1.59 -5.38
CA SER A 233 35.64 -1.74 -6.11
C SER A 233 36.01 -0.42 -6.79
N GLU A 234 37.30 -0.17 -7.00
CA GLU A 234 37.74 1.01 -7.74
C GLU A 234 37.22 1.01 -9.19
N ALA A 235 36.94 -0.16 -9.77
CA ALA A 235 36.28 -0.26 -11.07
C ALA A 235 34.82 0.22 -10.99
N ALA A 236 34.04 -0.29 -10.02
CA ALA A 236 32.66 0.12 -9.80
C ALA A 236 32.55 1.64 -9.52
N LYS A 237 33.44 2.22 -8.72
CA LYS A 237 33.48 3.67 -8.48
C LYS A 237 33.70 4.46 -9.78
N ARG A 238 34.63 4.02 -10.64
CA ARG A 238 34.86 4.67 -11.95
C ARG A 238 33.65 4.56 -12.86
N ASP A 239 33.03 3.39 -12.92
CA ASP A 239 31.86 3.15 -13.77
C ASP A 239 30.66 3.96 -13.31
N LEU A 240 30.45 4.10 -11.99
CA LEU A 240 29.39 4.94 -11.43
C LEU A 240 29.61 6.43 -11.76
N VAL A 241 30.85 6.92 -11.68
CA VAL A 241 31.19 8.29 -12.12
C VAL A 241 30.96 8.45 -13.63
N SER A 242 31.26 7.42 -14.43
CA SER A 242 30.99 7.40 -15.87
C SER A 242 29.49 7.48 -16.16
N LEU A 243 28.67 6.68 -15.49
CA LEU A 243 27.20 6.71 -15.62
C LEU A 243 26.62 8.08 -15.26
N ARG A 244 27.13 8.73 -14.21
CA ARG A 244 26.72 10.08 -13.82
C ARG A 244 27.05 11.13 -14.88
N ARG A 245 28.22 11.04 -15.52
CA ARG A 245 28.59 11.94 -16.62
C ARG A 245 27.75 11.67 -17.87
N GLY A 246 27.46 10.39 -18.13
CA GLY A 246 26.70 9.92 -19.28
C GLY A 246 27.53 9.80 -20.55
N ALA A 247 27.11 8.92 -21.45
CA ALA A 247 27.63 8.76 -22.80
C ALA A 247 26.47 8.52 -23.78
N ASP A 248 26.64 8.84 -25.06
CA ASP A 248 25.67 8.42 -26.07
C ASP A 248 25.93 6.96 -26.45
N TYR A 249 25.17 6.05 -25.84
CA TYR A 249 25.27 4.62 -26.13
C TYR A 249 24.55 4.20 -27.41
N PHE A 250 23.78 5.10 -28.04
CA PHE A 250 23.04 4.84 -29.27
C PHE A 250 23.28 5.93 -30.33
N PRO A 251 24.54 6.14 -30.74
CA PRO A 251 24.86 7.20 -31.69
C PRO A 251 24.11 6.98 -33.02
N GLY A 252 23.61 8.08 -33.60
CA GLY A 252 22.89 8.07 -34.87
C GLY A 252 21.40 7.78 -34.77
N LEU A 253 20.85 7.46 -33.60
CA LEU A 253 19.42 7.35 -33.37
C LEU A 253 18.83 8.69 -32.89
N SER A 254 17.62 9.01 -33.35
CA SER A 254 16.80 10.10 -32.82
C SER A 254 16.35 9.81 -31.38
N SER A 255 15.89 10.84 -30.66
CA SER A 255 15.32 10.71 -29.31
C SER A 255 14.20 9.65 -29.26
N ASP A 256 13.28 9.68 -30.22
CA ASP A 256 12.15 8.74 -30.28
C ASP A 256 12.60 7.30 -30.54
N GLU A 257 13.57 7.10 -31.43
CA GLU A 257 14.16 5.77 -31.68
C GLU A 257 14.91 5.24 -30.46
N LYS A 258 15.63 6.11 -29.74
CA LYS A 258 16.29 5.78 -28.47
C LYS A 258 15.26 5.37 -27.41
N LYS A 259 14.21 6.16 -27.20
CA LYS A 259 13.11 5.82 -26.27
C LYS A 259 12.44 4.50 -26.63
N ALA A 260 12.11 4.30 -27.91
CA ALA A 260 11.49 3.06 -28.40
C ALA A 260 12.36 1.81 -28.15
N ARG A 261 13.68 1.96 -28.25
CA ARG A 261 14.67 0.92 -27.93
C ARG A 261 14.76 0.69 -26.42
N LEU A 262 14.80 1.74 -25.62
CA LEU A 262 14.84 1.68 -24.15
C LEU A 262 13.58 1.02 -23.55
N ALA A 263 12.42 1.20 -24.19
CA ALA A 263 11.17 0.54 -23.79
C ALA A 263 11.17 -0.99 -23.98
N ARG A 264 12.19 -1.56 -24.63
CA ARG A 264 12.30 -3.00 -24.97
C ARG A 264 13.46 -3.71 -24.29
N MET A 265 14.16 -3.03 -23.37
CA MET A 265 15.21 -3.63 -22.56
C MET A 265 15.01 -3.22 -21.11
N SER A 266 15.38 -4.10 -20.18
CA SER A 266 15.39 -3.73 -18.76
C SER A 266 16.55 -2.80 -18.44
N TYR A 267 16.45 -2.05 -17.34
CA TYR A 267 17.58 -1.24 -16.88
C TYR A 267 18.78 -2.12 -16.46
N ALA A 268 18.55 -3.32 -15.94
CA ALA A 268 19.62 -4.31 -15.71
C ALA A 268 20.38 -4.63 -17.00
N HIS A 269 19.67 -4.91 -18.10
CA HIS A 269 20.26 -5.18 -19.41
C HIS A 269 21.02 -3.95 -19.92
N TYR A 270 20.43 -2.75 -19.79
CA TYR A 270 21.09 -1.51 -20.18
C TYR A 270 22.42 -1.31 -19.44
N LEU A 271 22.45 -1.51 -18.13
CA LEU A 271 23.68 -1.41 -17.33
C LEU A 271 24.73 -2.46 -17.74
N THR A 272 24.29 -3.71 -17.95
CA THR A 272 25.21 -4.85 -18.16
C THR A 272 25.75 -4.92 -19.59
N ASP A 273 24.88 -4.81 -20.59
CA ASP A 273 25.23 -5.11 -21.99
C ASP A 273 25.54 -3.85 -22.81
N ILE A 274 24.88 -2.73 -22.48
CA ILE A 274 25.03 -1.46 -23.20
C ILE A 274 26.09 -0.59 -22.53
N ALA A 275 25.93 -0.27 -21.25
CA ALA A 275 26.88 0.55 -20.50
C ALA A 275 28.10 -0.23 -20.00
N ARG A 276 27.98 -1.57 -19.85
CA ARG A 276 29.05 -2.49 -19.45
C ARG A 276 29.75 -2.11 -18.14
N VAL A 277 28.94 -1.76 -17.14
CA VAL A 277 29.44 -1.38 -15.82
C VAL A 277 29.76 -2.60 -14.95
N ASP A 278 30.59 -2.39 -13.92
CA ASP A 278 30.89 -3.38 -12.89
C ASP A 278 29.59 -3.96 -12.27
N PRO A 279 29.49 -5.29 -12.08
CA PRO A 279 28.31 -5.94 -11.50
C PRO A 279 27.89 -5.43 -10.12
N GLN A 280 28.79 -4.80 -9.34
CA GLN A 280 28.41 -4.16 -8.08
C GLN A 280 27.42 -3.01 -8.27
N ILE A 281 27.45 -2.33 -9.42
CA ILE A 281 26.49 -1.26 -9.75
C ILE A 281 25.10 -1.84 -10.02
N VAL A 282 25.03 -2.97 -10.73
CA VAL A 282 23.76 -3.68 -10.96
C VAL A 282 23.16 -4.10 -9.61
N LYS A 283 23.96 -4.66 -8.69
CA LYS A 283 23.51 -5.02 -7.33
C LYS A 283 23.02 -3.81 -6.53
N LEU A 284 23.72 -2.68 -6.62
CA LEU A 284 23.35 -1.44 -5.94
C LEU A 284 21.99 -0.91 -6.40
N TYR A 285 21.69 -0.98 -7.69
CA TYR A 285 20.42 -0.51 -8.25
C TYR A 285 19.31 -1.57 -8.22
N GLN A 286 19.63 -2.85 -8.06
CA GLN A 286 18.70 -3.96 -8.30
C GLN A 286 17.34 -3.75 -7.63
N ASN A 287 17.33 -3.31 -6.38
CA ASN A 287 16.12 -3.13 -5.59
C ASN A 287 15.69 -1.65 -5.44
N ALA A 288 16.36 -0.70 -6.08
CA ALA A 288 16.05 0.72 -5.99
C ALA A 288 14.61 1.09 -6.41
N PRO A 289 14.02 0.52 -7.49
CA PRO A 289 12.67 0.90 -7.91
C PRO A 289 11.54 0.23 -7.10
N GLN A 290 11.88 -0.68 -6.18
CA GLN A 290 10.90 -1.48 -5.43
C GLN A 290 9.82 -0.65 -4.74
N ALA A 291 10.18 0.49 -4.14
CA ALA A 291 9.25 1.33 -3.41
C ALA A 291 8.06 1.82 -4.25
N LEU A 292 8.31 2.09 -5.53
CA LEU A 292 7.30 2.58 -6.47
C LEU A 292 6.70 1.42 -7.27
N PHE A 293 7.55 0.60 -7.91
CA PHE A 293 7.13 -0.40 -8.90
C PHE A 293 6.85 -1.80 -8.33
N GLY A 294 7.30 -2.09 -7.10
CA GLY A 294 7.25 -3.43 -6.54
C GLY A 294 8.15 -4.47 -7.24
N LEU A 295 9.09 -4.01 -8.06
CA LEU A 295 9.99 -4.81 -8.89
C LEU A 295 11.42 -4.30 -8.79
N GLY A 296 12.37 -5.10 -9.27
CA GLY A 296 13.75 -4.68 -9.47
C GLY A 296 14.04 -4.18 -10.87
N ILE A 297 15.27 -3.69 -11.10
CA ILE A 297 15.70 -3.11 -12.39
C ILE A 297 15.78 -4.14 -13.52
N ASP A 298 15.70 -5.43 -13.20
CA ASP A 298 15.59 -6.53 -14.17
C ASP A 298 14.20 -6.62 -14.82
N ALA A 299 13.17 -6.07 -14.16
CA ALA A 299 11.80 -6.02 -14.63
C ALA A 299 11.26 -4.58 -14.80
N MET A 300 12.11 -3.57 -14.69
CA MET A 300 11.84 -2.18 -15.03
C MET A 300 12.44 -1.87 -16.40
N SER A 301 11.67 -1.25 -17.32
CA SER A 301 12.23 -0.86 -18.62
C SER A 301 13.30 0.22 -18.44
N ALA A 302 14.30 0.25 -19.33
CA ALA A 302 15.32 1.29 -19.29
C ALA A 302 14.72 2.68 -19.62
N GLN A 303 13.58 2.73 -20.31
CA GLN A 303 12.82 3.97 -20.52
C GLN A 303 12.21 4.47 -19.21
N ASP A 304 11.61 3.59 -18.42
CA ASP A 304 11.03 3.96 -17.13
C ASP A 304 12.14 4.35 -16.13
N ALA A 305 13.29 3.67 -16.18
CA ALA A 305 14.47 4.06 -15.39
C ALA A 305 14.98 5.46 -15.76
N TRP A 306 14.92 5.85 -17.05
CA TRP A 306 15.19 7.23 -17.47
C TRP A 306 14.18 8.21 -16.89
N GLY A 307 12.88 7.90 -16.97
CA GLY A 307 11.83 8.75 -16.37
C GLY A 307 11.94 8.87 -14.85
N TYR A 308 12.39 7.82 -14.18
CA TYR A 308 12.67 7.81 -12.73
C TYR A 308 13.90 8.65 -12.36
N GLY A 309 14.73 9.04 -13.34
CA GLY A 309 15.97 9.78 -13.12
C GLY A 309 17.14 8.90 -12.65
N PHE A 310 17.21 7.63 -13.06
CA PHE A 310 18.41 6.82 -12.83
C PHE A 310 19.58 7.25 -13.74
N LEU A 311 20.81 6.89 -13.34
CA LEU A 311 22.01 7.31 -14.06
C LEU A 311 22.20 6.57 -15.39
N GLY A 312 23.03 7.14 -16.26
CA GLY A 312 23.43 6.56 -17.55
C GLY A 312 22.77 7.19 -18.77
N PHE A 313 21.67 7.92 -18.60
CA PHE A 313 20.90 8.44 -19.73
C PHE A 313 21.29 9.86 -20.18
N ARG A 314 22.04 10.63 -19.38
CA ARG A 314 22.39 12.04 -19.67
C ARG A 314 23.00 12.23 -21.06
N GLY A 315 23.89 11.33 -21.49
CA GLY A 315 24.55 11.39 -22.79
C GLY A 315 23.66 11.00 -23.98
N LEU A 316 22.48 10.43 -23.75
CA LEU A 316 21.54 10.08 -24.82
C LEU A 316 20.82 11.30 -25.41
N ASN A 317 20.79 12.43 -24.67
CA ASN A 317 20.09 13.66 -25.04
C ASN A 317 18.63 13.39 -25.43
N LEU A 318 17.90 12.69 -24.57
CA LEU A 318 16.49 12.40 -24.80
C LEU A 318 15.66 13.67 -24.60
N GLU A 319 14.84 13.99 -25.60
CA GLU A 319 13.86 15.08 -25.50
C GLU A 319 12.88 14.82 -24.35
N PRO A 320 12.42 15.86 -23.62
CA PRO A 320 11.41 15.70 -22.58
C PRO A 320 10.12 15.04 -23.10
N GLY A 321 9.36 14.43 -22.19
CA GLY A 321 8.05 13.84 -22.47
C GLY A 321 8.05 12.32 -22.66
N ALA A 322 6.86 11.74 -22.55
CA ALA A 322 6.66 10.30 -22.46
C ALA A 322 6.98 9.59 -23.80
N GLY A 323 7.68 8.46 -23.71
CA GLY A 323 7.79 7.50 -24.80
C GLY A 323 6.62 6.51 -24.83
N LYS A 324 6.52 5.70 -25.89
CA LYS A 324 5.48 4.65 -25.98
C LYS A 324 5.67 3.60 -24.88
N GLY A 325 4.56 3.20 -24.25
CA GLY A 325 4.55 2.19 -23.18
C GLY A 325 5.27 2.61 -21.90
N MET A 326 5.59 3.90 -21.75
CA MET A 326 6.14 4.46 -20.52
C MET A 326 5.11 4.31 -19.39
N ASN A 327 5.56 3.84 -18.22
CA ASN A 327 4.67 3.66 -17.08
C ASN A 327 4.16 5.02 -16.57
N ARG A 328 2.93 5.07 -16.05
CA ARG A 328 2.30 6.33 -15.61
C ARG A 328 3.06 6.98 -14.47
N ASP A 329 3.62 6.20 -13.55
CA ASP A 329 4.27 6.65 -12.32
C ASP A 329 5.52 7.51 -12.53
N ILE A 330 6.08 7.51 -13.74
CA ILE A 330 7.34 8.18 -14.08
C ILE A 330 7.20 9.19 -15.22
N ILE A 331 5.96 9.55 -15.57
CA ILE A 331 5.69 10.66 -16.49
C ILE A 331 5.60 11.94 -15.64
N PRO A 332 6.55 12.88 -15.78
CA PRO A 332 6.54 14.10 -14.96
C PRO A 332 5.28 14.93 -15.17
N ASN A 333 4.75 15.51 -14.09
CA ASN A 333 3.59 16.39 -14.14
C ASN A 333 3.62 17.38 -12.97
N GLU A 334 3.88 18.65 -13.29
CA GLU A 334 4.05 19.71 -12.29
C GLU A 334 2.79 19.93 -11.43
N GLU A 335 1.59 19.85 -12.01
CA GLU A 335 0.35 19.99 -11.22
C GLU A 335 0.20 18.85 -10.22
N ALA A 336 0.50 17.62 -10.63
CA ALA A 336 0.42 16.43 -9.80
C ALA A 336 1.49 16.44 -8.69
N GLU A 337 2.73 16.81 -9.02
CA GLU A 337 3.85 16.93 -8.08
C GLU A 337 3.59 17.96 -6.96
N ASN A 338 2.83 19.01 -7.27
CA ASN A 338 2.44 20.04 -6.29
C ASN A 338 1.20 19.66 -5.46
N TYR A 339 0.52 18.54 -5.76
CA TYR A 339 -0.67 18.08 -5.06
C TYR A 339 -0.34 16.96 -4.06
N PHE A 340 0.34 17.33 -2.98
CA PHE A 340 0.79 16.41 -1.93
C PHE A 340 0.18 16.75 -0.56
N TYR A 341 -0.38 15.76 0.14
CA TYR A 341 -0.77 15.88 1.54
C TYR A 341 -0.54 14.56 2.29
N HIS A 342 0.08 14.63 3.47
CA HIS A 342 0.30 13.48 4.34
C HIS A 342 -0.29 13.71 5.73
N PHE A 343 -1.11 12.78 6.21
CA PHE A 343 -1.54 12.74 7.60
C PHE A 343 -0.57 11.88 8.44
N PRO A 344 -0.50 12.07 9.77
CA PRO A 344 0.28 11.21 10.66
C PRO A 344 -0.06 9.71 10.60
N ASP A 345 -1.27 9.35 10.16
CA ASP A 345 -1.72 7.97 9.92
C ASP A 345 -1.88 7.64 8.43
N GLY A 346 -1.27 8.44 7.55
CA GLY A 346 -1.42 8.39 6.10
C GLY A 346 -2.89 8.53 5.68
N ASN A 347 -3.29 7.83 4.62
CA ASN A 347 -4.66 7.99 4.11
C ASN A 347 -5.73 7.25 4.93
N ALA A 348 -5.38 6.66 6.07
CA ALA A 348 -6.38 6.13 6.99
C ALA A 348 -7.35 7.25 7.46
N SER A 349 -6.87 8.48 7.54
CA SER A 349 -7.72 9.66 7.79
C SER A 349 -8.78 9.89 6.71
N ILE A 350 -8.52 9.60 5.43
CA ILE A 350 -9.54 9.68 4.36
C ILE A 350 -10.66 8.66 4.60
N ALA A 351 -10.30 7.42 4.91
CA ALA A 351 -11.28 6.38 5.22
C ALA A 351 -12.10 6.74 6.46
N ARG A 352 -11.45 7.28 7.51
CA ARG A 352 -12.11 7.75 8.73
C ARG A 352 -13.06 8.92 8.47
N LEU A 353 -12.71 9.88 7.60
CA LEU A 353 -13.61 10.98 7.21
C LEU A 353 -14.82 10.47 6.42
N LEU A 354 -14.62 9.52 5.50
CA LEU A 354 -15.72 8.86 4.80
C LEU A 354 -16.65 8.13 5.78
N VAL A 355 -16.10 7.38 6.73
CA VAL A 355 -16.89 6.72 7.78
C VAL A 355 -17.61 7.74 8.65
N ARG A 356 -17.00 8.87 9.02
CA ARG A 356 -17.67 9.95 9.74
C ARG A 356 -18.86 10.51 8.95
N ARG A 357 -18.74 10.69 7.63
CA ARG A 357 -19.84 11.15 6.77
C ARG A 357 -20.97 10.11 6.66
N LEU A 358 -20.63 8.83 6.64
CA LEU A 358 -21.59 7.74 6.46
C LEU A 358 -22.28 7.31 7.76
N VAL A 359 -21.51 7.20 8.85
CA VAL A 359 -21.91 6.72 10.18
C VAL A 359 -21.32 7.64 11.26
N PRO A 360 -21.88 8.84 11.49
CA PRO A 360 -21.29 9.87 12.36
C PRO A 360 -21.02 9.42 13.80
N GLU A 361 -21.83 8.51 14.35
CA GLU A 361 -21.66 7.97 15.71
C GLU A 361 -20.34 7.19 15.91
N VAL A 362 -19.71 6.71 14.84
CA VAL A 362 -18.43 5.99 14.91
C VAL A 362 -17.28 6.95 15.20
N LEU A 363 -17.32 8.15 14.62
CA LEU A 363 -16.26 9.15 14.70
C LEU A 363 -16.89 10.54 14.88
N PRO A 364 -17.25 10.93 16.12
CA PRO A 364 -17.82 12.25 16.38
C PRO A 364 -16.82 13.37 16.05
N GLY A 365 -17.31 14.60 15.96
CA GLY A 365 -16.53 15.76 15.51
C GLY A 365 -16.90 16.19 14.09
N ASN A 366 -16.23 17.22 13.59
CA ASN A 366 -16.60 17.85 12.31
C ASN A 366 -15.41 18.41 11.52
N SER A 367 -14.17 18.26 11.98
CA SER A 367 -12.98 18.80 11.30
C SER A 367 -11.91 17.73 11.04
N VAL A 368 -10.93 18.05 10.20
CA VAL A 368 -9.77 17.18 9.99
C VAL A 368 -8.92 17.11 11.27
N GLU A 369 -8.75 18.25 11.94
CA GLU A 369 -7.95 18.42 13.14
C GLU A 369 -8.41 17.55 14.30
N ASP A 370 -9.72 17.52 14.58
CA ASP A 370 -10.27 16.68 15.65
C ASP A 370 -10.20 15.18 15.32
N LEU A 371 -10.24 14.83 14.03
CA LEU A 371 -10.31 13.43 13.58
C LEU A 371 -9.02 12.69 13.92
N ILE A 372 -7.88 13.37 13.84
CA ILE A 372 -6.56 12.76 14.01
C ILE A 372 -6.44 12.09 15.37
N THR A 373 -6.96 12.70 16.44
CA THR A 373 -6.89 12.16 17.80
C THR A 373 -8.15 11.41 18.24
N THR A 374 -9.29 11.61 17.57
CA THR A 374 -10.56 10.94 17.87
C THR A 374 -10.43 9.41 17.87
N LYS A 375 -10.95 8.74 18.90
CA LYS A 375 -11.02 7.27 18.94
C LYS A 375 -12.28 6.79 18.22
N ALA A 376 -12.14 5.87 17.26
CA ALA A 376 -13.29 5.27 16.58
C ALA A 376 -14.09 4.38 17.55
N ASN A 377 -15.42 4.53 17.57
CA ASN A 377 -16.32 3.69 18.33
C ASN A 377 -16.86 2.55 17.46
N TYR A 378 -16.13 1.43 17.43
CA TYR A 378 -16.49 0.26 16.63
C TYR A 378 -17.84 -0.35 17.00
N SER A 379 -18.34 -0.16 18.23
CA SER A 379 -19.67 -0.64 18.60
C SER A 379 -20.80 -0.01 17.77
N LYS A 380 -20.53 1.10 17.07
CA LYS A 380 -21.48 1.86 16.26
C LYS A 380 -21.47 1.53 14.76
N VAL A 381 -20.51 0.74 14.27
CA VAL A 381 -20.30 0.54 12.82
C VAL A 381 -21.40 -0.28 12.13
N ASP A 382 -22.00 -1.23 12.84
CA ASP A 382 -23.10 -2.08 12.35
C ASP A 382 -24.24 -2.05 13.40
N ILE A 383 -25.12 -1.04 13.31
CA ILE A 383 -26.30 -0.90 14.18
C ILE A 383 -27.56 -0.90 13.33
N GLU A 384 -28.59 -1.59 13.80
CA GLU A 384 -29.83 -1.77 13.06
C GLU A 384 -30.53 -0.45 12.68
N SER A 385 -30.55 0.52 13.59
CA SER A 385 -31.13 1.84 13.35
C SER A 385 -30.31 2.72 12.39
N SER A 386 -29.08 2.33 12.05
CA SER A 386 -28.25 3.13 11.14
C SER A 386 -28.62 2.85 9.68
N PRO A 387 -28.80 3.88 8.84
CA PRO A 387 -29.04 3.71 7.41
C PRO A 387 -27.82 3.13 6.69
N VAL A 388 -26.60 3.45 7.14
CA VAL A 388 -25.37 2.86 6.60
C VAL A 388 -24.74 1.97 7.65
N ARG A 389 -24.41 0.74 7.27
CA ARG A 389 -23.79 -0.25 8.14
C ARG A 389 -22.51 -0.78 7.51
N ILE A 390 -21.46 -0.89 8.32
CA ILE A 390 -20.17 -1.46 7.93
C ILE A 390 -19.97 -2.74 8.73
N ARG A 391 -20.15 -3.87 8.05
CA ARG A 391 -20.10 -5.20 8.64
C ARG A 391 -18.70 -5.78 8.46
N LEU A 392 -17.89 -5.60 9.51
CA LEU A 392 -16.50 -6.07 9.60
C LEU A 392 -16.41 -7.59 9.82
N ASN A 393 -15.21 -8.16 9.69
CA ASN A 393 -14.93 -9.59 9.83
C ASN A 393 -15.88 -10.48 9.00
N SER A 394 -16.25 -10.01 7.80
CA SER A 394 -17.26 -10.62 6.95
C SER A 394 -16.78 -10.75 5.52
N THR A 395 -16.62 -11.98 5.05
CA THR A 395 -16.10 -12.26 3.70
C THR A 395 -17.26 -12.62 2.78
N ALA A 396 -17.49 -11.85 1.73
CA ALA A 396 -18.43 -12.24 0.68
C ALA A 396 -17.91 -13.50 -0.04
N VAL A 397 -18.77 -14.51 -0.19
CA VAL A 397 -18.43 -15.80 -0.80
C VAL A 397 -19.30 -16.13 -2.02
N ARG A 398 -20.40 -15.41 -2.21
CA ARG A 398 -21.24 -15.52 -3.41
C ARG A 398 -21.99 -14.22 -3.67
N VAL A 399 -22.04 -13.80 -4.92
CA VAL A 399 -22.82 -12.67 -5.43
C VAL A 399 -23.54 -13.17 -6.68
N ARG A 400 -24.86 -13.10 -6.67
CA ARG A 400 -25.70 -13.58 -7.79
C ARG A 400 -26.94 -12.72 -7.96
N HIS A 401 -27.51 -12.73 -9.15
CA HIS A 401 -28.82 -12.14 -9.38
C HIS A 401 -29.92 -13.03 -8.77
N VAL A 402 -31.03 -12.43 -8.34
CA VAL A 402 -32.25 -13.17 -7.99
C VAL A 402 -33.04 -13.40 -9.28
N GLY A 403 -32.74 -14.52 -9.96
CA GLY A 403 -33.26 -14.85 -11.29
C GLY A 403 -32.23 -14.62 -12.39
N GLU A 404 -32.69 -14.48 -13.63
CA GLU A 404 -31.81 -14.23 -14.78
C GLU A 404 -31.19 -12.82 -14.72
N ALA A 405 -29.87 -12.72 -14.92
CA ALA A 405 -29.13 -11.46 -14.79
C ALA A 405 -29.69 -10.30 -15.64
N ALA A 406 -30.26 -10.61 -16.81
CA ALA A 406 -30.81 -9.63 -17.73
C ALA A 406 -32.16 -9.01 -17.28
N SER A 407 -32.91 -9.68 -16.40
CA SER A 407 -34.25 -9.24 -15.96
C SER A 407 -34.40 -9.14 -14.44
N ALA A 408 -33.36 -9.49 -13.69
CA ALA A 408 -33.38 -9.44 -12.23
C ALA A 408 -33.49 -8.00 -11.70
N ASN A 409 -34.29 -7.87 -10.64
CA ASN A 409 -34.48 -6.62 -9.90
C ASN A 409 -33.66 -6.55 -8.62
N GLU A 410 -33.07 -7.67 -8.21
CA GLU A 410 -32.28 -7.77 -6.99
C GLU A 410 -31.05 -8.65 -7.21
N VAL A 411 -30.05 -8.40 -6.37
CA VAL A 411 -28.89 -9.26 -6.16
C VAL A 411 -28.90 -9.80 -4.74
N GLU A 412 -28.48 -11.05 -4.60
CA GLU A 412 -28.30 -11.72 -3.32
C GLU A 412 -26.80 -11.92 -3.07
N ILE A 413 -26.35 -11.50 -1.89
CA ILE A 413 -24.97 -11.69 -1.45
C ILE A 413 -24.97 -12.66 -0.28
N THR A 414 -24.20 -13.74 -0.42
CA THR A 414 -23.85 -14.66 0.67
C THR A 414 -22.50 -14.26 1.25
N TYR A 415 -22.40 -14.11 2.56
CA TYR A 415 -21.15 -13.82 3.26
C TYR A 415 -20.93 -14.75 4.44
N SER A 416 -19.65 -15.03 4.72
CA SER A 416 -19.19 -15.77 5.90
C SER A 416 -18.84 -14.79 7.01
N ARG A 417 -19.38 -15.03 8.20
CA ARG A 417 -19.09 -14.26 9.42
C ARG A 417 -19.12 -15.22 10.61
N LEU A 418 -18.04 -15.25 11.40
CA LEU A 418 -17.90 -16.12 12.58
C LEU A 418 -18.20 -17.60 12.30
N GLY A 419 -17.77 -18.11 11.14
CA GLY A 419 -17.95 -19.51 10.74
C GLY A 419 -19.38 -19.87 10.29
N LYS A 420 -20.31 -18.91 10.27
CA LYS A 420 -21.68 -19.07 9.74
C LYS A 420 -21.83 -18.33 8.41
N LEU A 421 -22.76 -18.82 7.58
CA LEU A 421 -23.14 -18.16 6.33
C LEU A 421 -24.45 -17.41 6.49
N TYR A 422 -24.51 -16.23 5.87
CA TYR A 422 -25.67 -15.35 5.89
C TYR A 422 -25.97 -14.82 4.48
N THR A 423 -27.24 -14.56 4.18
CA THR A 423 -27.65 -13.90 2.92
C THR A 423 -28.37 -12.58 3.18
N VAL A 424 -28.11 -11.62 2.29
CA VAL A 424 -28.71 -10.27 2.26
C VAL A 424 -29.05 -9.92 0.81
N ARG A 425 -30.02 -9.00 0.61
CA ARG A 425 -30.45 -8.59 -0.73
C ARG A 425 -30.45 -7.08 -0.91
N ALA A 426 -30.24 -6.65 -2.15
CA ALA A 426 -30.40 -5.27 -2.58
C ALA A 426 -30.72 -5.17 -4.07
N PRO A 427 -31.30 -4.06 -4.55
CA PRO A 427 -31.46 -3.80 -5.98
C PRO A 427 -30.13 -3.77 -6.74
N HIS A 428 -29.06 -3.26 -6.13
CA HIS A 428 -27.74 -3.13 -6.75
C HIS A 428 -26.62 -3.59 -5.83
N ALA A 429 -25.50 -4.01 -6.44
CA ALA A 429 -24.25 -4.24 -5.74
C ALA A 429 -23.06 -3.57 -6.41
N VAL A 430 -22.12 -3.09 -5.59
CA VAL A 430 -20.79 -2.66 -6.03
C VAL A 430 -19.73 -3.59 -5.46
N LEU A 431 -18.97 -4.22 -6.34
CA LEU A 431 -17.81 -5.04 -5.98
C LEU A 431 -16.57 -4.15 -5.93
N ALA A 432 -16.24 -3.66 -4.73
CA ALA A 432 -15.05 -2.87 -4.44
C ALA A 432 -13.89 -3.70 -3.85
N CYS A 433 -14.02 -5.03 -3.85
CA CYS A 433 -12.98 -5.99 -3.49
C CYS A 433 -11.97 -6.21 -4.64
N TRP A 434 -10.85 -6.89 -4.38
CA TRP A 434 -9.84 -7.15 -5.41
C TRP A 434 -10.45 -7.83 -6.63
N ASN A 435 -10.12 -7.35 -7.83
CA ASN A 435 -10.72 -7.84 -9.08
C ASN A 435 -10.52 -9.35 -9.26
N MET A 436 -9.36 -9.85 -8.87
CA MET A 436 -9.03 -11.28 -8.95
C MET A 436 -9.89 -12.19 -8.06
N VAL A 437 -10.61 -11.64 -7.06
CA VAL A 437 -11.54 -12.39 -6.20
C VAL A 437 -12.91 -12.54 -6.87
N ILE A 438 -13.30 -11.57 -7.70
CA ILE A 438 -14.64 -11.47 -8.28
C ILE A 438 -15.07 -12.74 -9.04
N PRO A 439 -14.23 -13.37 -9.87
CA PRO A 439 -14.60 -14.62 -10.57
C PRO A 439 -14.98 -15.78 -9.65
N TYR A 440 -14.46 -15.82 -8.42
CA TYR A 440 -14.76 -16.86 -7.44
C TYR A 440 -16.08 -16.63 -6.72
N ILE A 441 -16.48 -15.36 -6.52
CA ILE A 441 -17.72 -15.01 -5.81
C ILE A 441 -18.88 -14.79 -6.77
N CYS A 442 -18.64 -14.44 -8.04
CA CYS A 442 -19.68 -14.13 -9.04
C CYS A 442 -19.53 -15.03 -10.27
N ALA A 443 -20.06 -16.25 -10.17
CA ALA A 443 -19.94 -17.27 -11.21
C ALA A 443 -20.72 -16.93 -12.50
N GLU A 444 -21.69 -16.04 -12.44
CA GLU A 444 -22.55 -15.64 -13.57
C GLU A 444 -21.82 -14.78 -14.62
N LEU A 445 -20.63 -14.23 -14.27
CA LEU A 445 -19.88 -13.36 -15.17
C LEU A 445 -19.45 -14.10 -16.46
N PRO A 446 -19.45 -13.42 -17.62
CA PRO A 446 -18.91 -13.97 -18.86
C PRO A 446 -17.42 -14.33 -18.73
N ASP A 447 -16.99 -15.39 -19.42
CA ASP A 447 -15.61 -15.89 -19.32
C ASP A 447 -14.57 -14.85 -19.73
N LYS A 448 -14.81 -14.09 -20.80
CA LYS A 448 -13.92 -12.97 -21.21
C LYS A 448 -13.72 -11.94 -20.08
N GLN A 449 -14.77 -11.67 -19.29
CA GLN A 449 -14.68 -10.75 -18.16
C GLN A 449 -13.92 -11.38 -17.00
N LYS A 450 -14.14 -12.66 -16.70
CA LYS A 450 -13.39 -13.40 -15.67
C LYS A 450 -11.90 -13.46 -15.97
N GLU A 451 -11.51 -13.75 -17.22
CA GLU A 451 -10.12 -13.73 -17.66
C GLU A 451 -9.47 -12.36 -17.46
N ALA A 452 -10.17 -11.29 -17.85
CA ALA A 452 -9.71 -9.92 -17.65
C ALA A 452 -9.56 -9.57 -16.15
N LEU A 453 -10.48 -10.01 -15.30
CA LEU A 453 -10.40 -9.84 -13.85
C LEU A 453 -9.19 -10.57 -13.23
N HIS A 454 -8.87 -11.78 -13.70
CA HIS A 454 -7.69 -12.53 -13.25
C HIS A 454 -6.36 -11.93 -13.69
N SER A 455 -6.35 -11.08 -14.72
CA SER A 455 -5.12 -10.41 -15.18
C SER A 455 -4.53 -9.41 -14.17
N ALA A 456 -5.34 -8.94 -13.21
CA ALA A 456 -4.97 -8.01 -12.14
C ALA A 456 -4.12 -8.69 -11.04
N THR A 457 -2.94 -9.19 -11.42
CA THR A 457 -1.98 -9.84 -10.50
C THR A 457 -1.38 -8.81 -9.54
N LYS A 458 -1.83 -8.80 -8.30
CA LYS A 458 -1.45 -7.78 -7.29
C LYS A 458 0.04 -7.73 -6.99
N VAL A 459 0.53 -6.53 -6.66
CA VAL A 459 1.90 -6.28 -6.23
C VAL A 459 2.01 -6.50 -4.71
N PRO A 460 2.89 -7.40 -4.22
CA PRO A 460 3.05 -7.63 -2.79
C PRO A 460 3.81 -6.49 -2.09
N LEU A 461 3.37 -6.10 -0.90
CA LEU A 461 3.99 -5.05 -0.08
C LEU A 461 4.14 -5.49 1.37
N LEU A 462 5.22 -5.04 2.01
CA LEU A 462 5.48 -5.23 3.43
C LEU A 462 5.83 -3.89 4.06
N TYR A 463 4.89 -3.34 4.81
CA TYR A 463 5.00 -2.02 5.45
C TYR A 463 5.11 -2.23 6.95
N THR A 464 6.27 -1.91 7.51
CA THR A 464 6.60 -2.19 8.91
C THR A 464 6.77 -0.89 9.65
N ASN A 465 5.98 -0.72 10.72
CA ASN A 465 6.14 0.38 11.66
C ASN A 465 6.85 -0.14 12.91
N VAL A 466 7.98 0.48 13.25
CA VAL A 466 8.74 0.17 14.47
C VAL A 466 8.69 1.40 15.36
N ALA A 467 8.02 1.28 16.51
CA ALA A 467 8.01 2.33 17.51
C ALA A 467 9.31 2.26 18.32
N LEU A 468 10.08 3.35 18.28
CA LEU A 468 11.34 3.52 19.01
C LEU A 468 11.13 4.39 20.24
N ARG A 469 11.91 4.14 21.29
CA ARG A 469 11.91 4.95 22.51
C ARG A 469 12.53 6.33 22.33
N ASN A 470 13.46 6.44 21.38
CA ASN A 470 14.16 7.65 21.00
C ASN A 470 14.75 7.45 19.58
N TRP A 471 15.23 8.52 18.94
CA TRP A 471 15.91 8.47 17.64
C TRP A 471 17.33 9.07 17.70
N THR A 472 17.95 9.05 18.87
CA THR A 472 19.32 9.57 19.07
C THR A 472 20.36 8.88 18.18
N ALA A 473 20.16 7.60 17.86
CA ALA A 473 21.05 6.87 16.95
C ALA A 473 21.06 7.46 15.53
N PHE A 474 19.88 7.86 15.01
CA PHE A 474 19.76 8.53 13.71
C PHE A 474 20.49 9.87 13.70
N GLN A 475 20.34 10.66 14.77
CA GLN A 475 21.05 11.93 14.91
C GLN A 475 22.58 11.74 14.93
N LYS A 476 23.09 10.80 15.74
CA LYS A 476 24.53 10.52 15.84
C LYS A 476 25.15 10.04 14.52
N LEU A 477 24.34 9.35 13.69
CA LEU A 477 24.76 8.86 12.38
C LEU A 477 24.47 9.86 11.25
N ALA A 478 23.87 11.01 11.55
CA ALA A 478 23.43 12.01 10.57
C ALA A 478 22.54 11.41 9.46
N ALA A 479 21.67 10.46 9.80
CA ALA A 479 20.77 9.79 8.85
C ALA A 479 19.30 10.09 9.18
N MET A 480 18.46 10.35 8.17
CA MET A 480 16.99 10.41 8.33
C MET A 480 16.23 9.33 7.55
N ALA A 481 16.86 8.79 6.51
CA ALA A 481 16.35 7.71 5.68
C ALA A 481 17.53 6.88 5.18
N VAL A 482 17.30 5.57 5.01
CA VAL A 482 18.33 4.62 4.61
C VAL A 482 17.79 3.74 3.49
N TYR A 483 18.46 3.78 2.33
CA TYR A 483 18.37 2.74 1.32
C TYR A 483 19.32 1.59 1.67
N ALA A 484 18.85 0.35 1.63
CA ALA A 484 19.64 -0.83 1.99
C ALA A 484 19.46 -1.91 0.90
N PRO A 485 20.24 -1.86 -0.20
CA PRO A 485 19.99 -2.63 -1.44
C PRO A 485 19.85 -4.13 -1.26
N SER A 486 20.46 -4.69 -0.23
CA SER A 486 20.64 -6.13 0.02
C SER A 486 20.09 -6.59 1.37
N MET A 487 19.57 -5.67 2.19
CA MET A 487 18.96 -6.01 3.47
C MET A 487 17.51 -6.46 3.29
N TYR A 488 16.92 -7.00 4.36
CA TYR A 488 15.56 -7.55 4.30
C TYR A 488 14.53 -6.49 3.93
N HIS A 489 14.52 -5.34 4.61
CA HIS A 489 13.82 -4.14 4.16
C HIS A 489 14.76 -3.31 3.29
N THR A 490 14.32 -2.97 2.08
CA THR A 490 15.15 -2.25 1.11
C THR A 490 15.21 -0.75 1.41
N TYR A 491 14.31 -0.24 2.26
CA TYR A 491 14.32 1.14 2.70
C TYR A 491 13.70 1.31 4.08
N PHE A 492 14.20 2.26 4.86
CA PHE A 492 13.50 2.74 6.06
C PHE A 492 13.78 4.21 6.35
N ARG A 493 12.87 4.87 7.06
CA ARG A 493 12.97 6.31 7.38
C ARG A 493 12.35 6.67 8.72
N LEU A 494 12.81 7.79 9.28
CA LEU A 494 12.06 8.52 10.30
C LEU A 494 10.71 8.96 9.74
N ASP A 495 9.69 8.95 10.59
CA ASP A 495 8.36 9.44 10.27
C ASP A 495 8.40 10.89 9.75
N LEU A 496 7.43 11.26 8.91
CA LEU A 496 7.30 12.65 8.48
C LEU A 496 6.87 13.51 9.67
N PRO A 497 7.53 14.66 9.94
CA PRO A 497 7.23 15.48 11.10
C PRO A 497 5.94 16.31 10.90
N VAL A 498 4.79 15.63 10.88
CA VAL A 498 3.47 16.23 10.65
C VAL A 498 2.71 16.39 11.97
N SER A 499 2.21 17.60 12.22
CA SER A 499 1.34 17.91 13.36
C SER A 499 0.02 18.53 12.88
N ILE A 500 -1.10 17.94 13.30
CA ILE A 500 -2.45 18.33 12.88
C ILE A 500 -3.36 18.26 14.11
N GLY A 501 -4.06 19.35 14.39
CA GLY A 501 -4.89 19.47 15.60
C GLY A 501 -4.08 19.22 16.87
N ASP A 502 -4.62 18.38 17.75
CA ASP A 502 -3.98 18.01 19.02
C ASP A 502 -2.88 16.95 18.88
N TYR A 503 -2.61 16.45 17.67
CA TYR A 503 -1.50 15.52 17.44
C TYR A 503 -0.22 16.30 17.09
N HIS A 504 0.84 16.03 17.85
CA HIS A 504 2.16 16.63 17.66
C HIS A 504 3.22 15.57 17.33
N CYS A 505 3.98 15.81 16.27
CA CYS A 505 5.08 14.95 15.86
C CYS A 505 6.23 14.91 16.88
N SER A 506 7.15 13.98 16.70
CA SER A 506 8.40 13.90 17.46
C SER A 506 9.38 14.96 16.96
N THR A 507 9.92 15.79 17.86
CA THR A 507 10.80 16.91 17.49
C THR A 507 12.21 16.79 18.06
N GLN A 508 12.38 16.09 19.19
CA GLN A 508 13.67 15.95 19.86
C GLN A 508 14.20 14.51 19.81
N PRO A 509 15.54 14.30 19.68
CA PRO A 509 16.16 12.97 19.56
C PRO A 509 15.90 11.99 20.69
N ASP A 510 15.56 12.48 21.88
CA ASP A 510 15.24 11.69 23.07
C ASP A 510 13.75 11.30 23.15
N GLN A 511 12.90 11.84 22.28
CA GLN A 511 11.47 11.52 22.21
C GLN A 511 11.20 10.24 21.40
N PRO A 512 10.15 9.48 21.76
CA PRO A 512 9.79 8.27 21.02
C PRO A 512 9.22 8.61 19.65
N ILE A 513 9.55 7.82 18.63
CA ILE A 513 9.14 8.03 17.23
C ILE A 513 8.81 6.70 16.56
N VAL A 514 8.00 6.72 15.50
CA VAL A 514 7.83 5.57 14.60
C VAL A 514 8.83 5.69 13.46
N ILE A 515 9.47 4.58 13.08
CA ILE A 515 10.14 4.48 11.79
C ILE A 515 9.31 3.59 10.87
N HIS A 516 9.23 3.98 9.60
CA HIS A 516 8.59 3.19 8.56
C HIS A 516 9.67 2.43 7.78
N MET A 517 9.52 1.11 7.68
CA MET A 517 10.39 0.24 6.89
C MET A 517 9.57 -0.43 5.79
N LEU A 518 10.15 -0.52 4.59
CA LEU A 518 9.52 -0.96 3.37
C LEU A 518 10.26 -2.19 2.80
N LYS A 519 9.49 -3.14 2.29
CA LYS A 519 9.95 -4.15 1.34
C LYS A 519 8.84 -4.40 0.32
N THR A 520 9.19 -4.66 -0.95
CA THR A 520 8.28 -5.21 -1.94
C THR A 520 8.81 -6.56 -2.44
N PRO A 521 8.36 -7.67 -1.86
CA PRO A 521 8.87 -8.99 -2.23
C PRO A 521 8.65 -9.30 -3.70
N CYS A 522 9.72 -9.74 -4.34
CA CYS A 522 9.77 -10.14 -5.74
C CYS A 522 10.86 -11.21 -5.91
N LYS A 523 10.91 -11.84 -7.09
CA LYS A 523 11.92 -12.84 -7.42
C LYS A 523 12.59 -12.46 -8.74
N PRO A 524 13.69 -11.68 -8.70
CA PRO A 524 14.41 -11.24 -9.89
C PRO A 524 14.74 -12.39 -10.85
N GLY A 525 14.72 -12.10 -12.15
CA GLY A 525 14.98 -13.06 -13.23
C GLY A 525 13.74 -13.76 -13.79
N LEU A 526 12.54 -13.47 -13.28
CA LEU A 526 11.27 -13.93 -13.85
C LEU A 526 10.48 -12.77 -14.49
N PRO A 527 9.46 -13.05 -15.32
CA PRO A 527 8.51 -12.02 -15.73
C PRO A 527 7.84 -11.34 -14.53
N ALA A 528 7.52 -10.05 -14.65
CA ALA A 528 7.03 -9.18 -13.56
C ALA A 528 5.90 -9.80 -12.73
N ARG A 529 4.85 -10.30 -13.39
CA ARG A 529 3.71 -10.96 -12.71
C ARG A 529 4.13 -12.22 -11.95
N ASP A 530 5.10 -12.97 -12.45
CA ASP A 530 5.61 -14.16 -11.75
C ASP A 530 6.50 -13.79 -10.58
N GLN A 531 7.28 -12.70 -10.68
CA GLN A 531 8.00 -12.15 -9.54
C GLN A 531 7.03 -11.80 -8.40
N HIS A 532 5.94 -11.11 -8.70
CA HIS A 532 4.90 -10.77 -7.73
C HIS A 532 4.24 -12.01 -7.12
N ARG A 533 3.94 -13.04 -7.90
CA ARG A 533 3.39 -14.31 -7.38
C ARG A 533 4.36 -14.97 -6.40
N MET A 534 5.66 -14.96 -6.68
CA MET A 534 6.68 -15.50 -5.79
C MET A 534 6.82 -14.67 -4.52
N GLY A 535 6.80 -13.33 -4.63
CA GLY A 535 6.81 -12.43 -3.48
C GLY A 535 5.58 -12.58 -2.60
N ARG A 536 4.40 -12.82 -3.19
CA ARG A 536 3.17 -13.13 -2.46
C ARG A 536 3.34 -14.40 -1.62
N ILE A 537 3.92 -15.45 -2.20
CA ILE A 537 4.19 -16.71 -1.48
C ILE A 537 5.13 -16.44 -0.30
N GLU A 538 6.23 -15.71 -0.53
CA GLU A 538 7.18 -15.35 0.53
C GLU A 538 6.48 -14.65 1.71
N LEU A 539 5.68 -13.61 1.45
CA LEU A 539 4.97 -12.89 2.52
C LEU A 539 3.96 -13.75 3.27
N PHE A 540 3.33 -14.68 2.56
CA PHE A 540 2.34 -15.56 3.16
C PHE A 540 2.98 -16.58 4.10
N THR A 541 4.13 -17.13 3.70
CA THR A 541 4.81 -18.21 4.44
C THR A 541 5.79 -17.71 5.49
N THR A 542 6.10 -16.41 5.51
CA THR A 542 6.99 -15.83 6.53
C THR A 542 6.19 -15.46 7.79
N ASP A 543 6.58 -16.03 8.92
CA ASP A 543 6.01 -15.73 10.22
C ASP A 543 6.50 -14.38 10.79
N PHE A 544 5.87 -13.94 11.88
CA PHE A 544 6.23 -12.66 12.51
C PHE A 544 7.63 -12.72 13.10
N GLU A 545 7.99 -13.83 13.75
CA GLU A 545 9.25 -14.04 14.46
C GLU A 545 10.45 -13.87 13.52
N THR A 546 10.33 -14.38 12.30
CA THR A 546 11.34 -14.22 11.25
C THR A 546 11.48 -12.76 10.84
N ILE A 547 10.35 -12.07 10.62
CA ILE A 547 10.35 -10.65 10.24
C ILE A 547 10.89 -9.77 11.36
N GLU A 548 10.46 -10.01 12.61
CA GLU A 548 10.96 -9.32 13.81
C GLU A 548 12.47 -9.48 13.95
N ARG A 549 12.99 -10.70 13.76
CA ARG A 549 14.43 -10.95 13.83
C ARG A 549 15.17 -10.18 12.74
N LYS A 550 14.65 -10.15 11.52
CA LYS A 550 15.25 -9.40 10.40
C LYS A 550 15.23 -7.89 10.63
N ILE A 551 14.16 -7.35 11.20
CA ILE A 551 14.08 -5.95 11.62
C ILE A 551 15.16 -5.64 12.65
N ARG A 552 15.25 -6.43 13.72
CA ARG A 552 16.23 -6.22 14.80
C ARG A 552 17.66 -6.33 14.30
N GLU A 553 17.96 -7.35 13.49
CA GLU A 553 19.27 -7.57 12.88
C GLU A 553 19.65 -6.37 12.01
N GLN A 554 18.76 -5.95 11.11
CA GLN A 554 19.01 -4.83 10.20
C GLN A 554 19.23 -3.52 10.98
N LEU A 555 18.35 -3.17 11.91
CA LEU A 555 18.50 -1.94 12.70
C LEU A 555 19.74 -1.99 13.61
N ALA A 556 20.11 -3.14 14.17
CA ALA A 556 21.34 -3.29 14.94
C ALA A 556 22.58 -3.01 14.10
N ARG A 557 22.65 -3.60 12.89
CA ARG A 557 23.80 -3.44 12.00
C ARG A 557 23.89 -2.01 11.46
N THR A 558 22.78 -1.43 11.06
CA THR A 558 22.76 -0.09 10.48
C THR A 558 22.89 1.02 11.51
N LEU A 559 22.21 0.92 12.66
CA LEU A 559 22.14 2.00 13.65
C LEU A 559 23.02 1.77 14.89
N GLY A 560 23.57 0.55 15.05
CA GLY A 560 24.42 0.17 16.19
C GLY A 560 25.63 1.08 16.42
N PRO A 561 26.34 1.55 15.38
CA PRO A 561 27.42 2.53 15.57
C PRO A 561 26.97 3.87 16.16
N GLY A 562 25.67 4.21 16.04
CA GLY A 562 25.03 5.33 16.72
C GLY A 562 24.61 5.04 18.17
N GLY A 563 24.91 3.83 18.67
CA GLY A 563 24.55 3.36 20.00
C GLY A 563 23.18 2.69 20.08
N PHE A 564 22.54 2.35 18.95
CA PHE A 564 21.25 1.65 18.95
C PHE A 564 21.37 0.23 19.49
N ASP A 565 20.45 -0.15 20.38
CA ASP A 565 20.26 -1.52 20.85
C ASP A 565 18.80 -1.93 20.64
N PRO A 566 18.51 -2.89 19.73
CA PRO A 566 17.14 -3.32 19.46
C PRO A 566 16.38 -3.83 20.70
N ALA A 567 17.06 -4.37 21.71
CA ALA A 567 16.42 -4.88 22.92
C ALA A 567 16.03 -3.76 23.90
N ARG A 568 16.72 -2.62 23.84
CA ARG A 568 16.45 -1.44 24.67
C ARG A 568 15.51 -0.48 23.96
N ASP A 569 15.78 -0.20 22.69
CA ASP A 569 15.26 0.96 21.98
C ASP A 569 13.96 0.68 21.21
N ILE A 570 13.68 -0.56 20.83
CA ILE A 570 12.40 -0.93 20.22
C ILE A 570 11.33 -1.09 21.31
N ALA A 571 10.24 -0.35 21.17
CA ALA A 571 9.07 -0.42 22.05
C ALA A 571 7.98 -1.35 21.52
N ALA A 572 7.72 -1.31 20.22
CA ALA A 572 6.68 -2.12 19.56
C ALA A 572 6.95 -2.25 18.06
N ILE A 573 6.39 -3.29 17.44
CA ILE A 573 6.50 -3.55 16.00
C ILE A 573 5.12 -3.94 15.47
N THR A 574 4.71 -3.29 14.37
CA THR A 574 3.56 -3.69 13.57
C THR A 574 4.01 -3.94 12.14
N VAL A 575 3.78 -5.15 11.64
CA VAL A 575 4.12 -5.59 10.29
C VAL A 575 2.84 -5.70 9.48
N ASN A 576 2.57 -4.72 8.62
CA ASN A 576 1.45 -4.75 7.69
C ASN A 576 1.88 -5.50 6.44
N ARG A 577 1.50 -6.78 6.36
CA ARG A 577 1.76 -7.60 5.17
C ARG A 577 0.57 -7.48 4.21
N TRP A 578 0.87 -7.16 2.96
CA TRP A 578 -0.10 -7.09 1.88
C TRP A 578 0.37 -8.00 0.74
N PRO A 579 0.09 -9.31 0.81
CA PRO A 579 0.36 -10.21 -0.31
C PRO A 579 -0.39 -9.80 -1.59
N HIS A 580 -1.41 -8.96 -1.44
CA HIS A 580 -2.21 -8.34 -2.49
C HIS A 580 -2.29 -6.81 -2.28
N GLY A 581 -1.15 -6.12 -2.38
CA GLY A 581 -1.03 -4.68 -2.14
C GLY A 581 -1.53 -3.83 -3.31
N TYR A 582 -0.62 -3.27 -4.10
CA TYR A 582 -0.98 -2.38 -5.20
C TYR A 582 -1.71 -3.06 -6.35
N ALA A 583 -2.51 -2.28 -7.06
CA ALA A 583 -2.97 -2.65 -8.39
C ALA A 583 -1.74 -2.85 -9.30
N TYR A 584 -1.83 -3.79 -10.22
CA TYR A 584 -0.77 -3.99 -11.19
C TYR A 584 -0.82 -2.89 -12.25
N GLU A 585 0.26 -2.14 -12.35
CA GLU A 585 0.47 -1.19 -13.42
C GLU A 585 1.13 -1.88 -14.61
N TYR A 586 0.70 -1.50 -15.81
CA TYR A 586 1.24 -2.11 -17.02
C TYR A 586 2.68 -1.66 -17.29
N ASN A 587 3.49 -2.54 -17.88
CA ASN A 587 4.86 -2.21 -18.28
C ASN A 587 5.14 -2.61 -19.74
N SER A 588 5.90 -1.77 -20.43
CA SER A 588 6.28 -1.95 -21.85
C SER A 588 7.01 -3.26 -22.12
N LEU A 589 7.69 -3.79 -21.12
CA LEU A 589 8.44 -5.02 -21.19
C LEU A 589 7.49 -6.19 -21.51
N TRP A 590 6.52 -6.50 -20.64
CA TRP A 590 5.72 -7.74 -20.76
C TRP A 590 4.26 -7.50 -21.17
N ASP A 591 3.78 -6.25 -21.18
CA ASP A 591 2.43 -5.88 -21.57
C ASP A 591 2.42 -5.27 -22.97
N LYS A 592 2.46 -6.14 -24.00
CA LYS A 592 2.50 -5.70 -25.41
C LYS A 592 1.37 -4.74 -25.76
N PHE A 593 0.16 -4.94 -25.22
CA PHE A 593 -0.97 -4.03 -25.44
C PHE A 593 -0.71 -2.61 -24.89
N TRP A 594 0.10 -2.47 -23.84
CA TRP A 594 0.47 -1.17 -23.29
C TRP A 594 1.45 -0.43 -24.23
N LEU A 595 2.36 -1.18 -24.82
CA LEU A 595 3.35 -0.65 -25.77
C LEU A 595 2.75 -0.34 -27.15
N ASP A 596 1.84 -1.19 -27.62
CA ASP A 596 1.27 -1.15 -28.96
C ASP A 596 -0.10 -0.43 -29.03
N GLY A 597 -0.70 -0.08 -27.88
CA GLY A 597 -1.97 0.65 -27.79
C GLY A 597 -3.22 -0.23 -27.99
N GLY A 598 -3.27 -1.41 -27.36
CA GLY A 598 -4.39 -2.35 -27.43
C GLY A 598 -5.48 -2.18 -26.36
N GLU A 599 -6.53 -3.02 -26.43
CA GLU A 599 -7.61 -3.07 -25.42
C GLU A 599 -7.02 -3.35 -24.02
N LEU A 600 -7.35 -2.50 -23.04
CA LEU A 600 -6.84 -2.64 -21.68
C LEU A 600 -7.62 -3.69 -20.90
N PRO A 601 -6.97 -4.67 -20.24
CA PRO A 601 -7.67 -5.68 -19.45
C PRO A 601 -8.58 -5.10 -18.35
N CYS A 602 -8.17 -4.04 -17.67
CA CYS A 602 -8.99 -3.39 -16.65
C CYS A 602 -10.32 -2.84 -17.20
N GLU A 603 -10.37 -2.41 -18.47
CA GLU A 603 -11.59 -1.91 -19.10
C GLU A 603 -12.58 -3.01 -19.47
N VAL A 604 -12.06 -4.18 -19.87
CA VAL A 604 -12.88 -5.38 -20.07
C VAL A 604 -13.40 -5.88 -18.72
N ALA A 605 -12.52 -5.93 -17.72
CA ALA A 605 -12.82 -6.44 -16.38
C ALA A 605 -13.92 -5.63 -15.68
N ARG A 606 -13.89 -4.30 -15.78
CA ARG A 606 -14.74 -3.40 -14.98
C ARG A 606 -16.15 -3.16 -15.52
N LYS A 607 -16.52 -3.77 -16.64
CA LYS A 607 -17.86 -3.61 -17.25
C LYS A 607 -18.95 -4.02 -16.24
N PRO A 608 -20.07 -3.28 -16.16
CA PRO A 608 -21.18 -3.72 -15.32
C PRO A 608 -21.79 -5.02 -15.86
N PHE A 609 -22.34 -5.82 -14.97
CA PHE A 609 -23.03 -7.06 -15.29
C PHE A 609 -24.39 -7.09 -14.58
N GLY A 610 -25.46 -6.83 -15.33
CA GLY A 610 -26.79 -6.66 -14.77
C GLY A 610 -26.82 -5.54 -13.72
N ARG A 611 -27.15 -5.91 -12.47
CA ARG A 611 -27.26 -5.00 -11.32
C ARG A 611 -25.93 -4.85 -10.54
N ILE A 612 -24.83 -5.40 -11.06
CA ILE A 612 -23.52 -5.44 -10.40
C ILE A 612 -22.54 -4.51 -11.14
N ALA A 613 -21.89 -3.59 -10.42
CA ALA A 613 -20.75 -2.83 -10.92
C ALA A 613 -19.46 -3.13 -10.14
N ILE A 614 -18.30 -2.83 -10.73
CA ILE A 614 -16.98 -3.16 -10.19
C ILE A 614 -16.20 -1.86 -9.98
N ALA A 615 -15.63 -1.64 -8.79
CA ALA A 615 -15.15 -0.32 -8.37
C ALA A 615 -13.74 -0.27 -7.75
N ASN A 616 -13.07 -1.41 -7.56
CA ASN A 616 -11.74 -1.41 -6.93
C ASN A 616 -10.73 -0.57 -7.76
N ALA A 617 -9.64 -0.12 -7.12
CA ALA A 617 -8.51 0.51 -7.82
C ALA A 617 -7.96 -0.36 -8.98
N ASP A 618 -8.08 -1.68 -8.88
CA ASP A 618 -7.78 -2.64 -9.96
C ASP A 618 -8.58 -2.35 -11.26
N ALA A 619 -9.78 -1.76 -11.17
CA ALA A 619 -10.58 -1.34 -12.32
C ALA A 619 -9.96 -0.14 -13.07
N GLY A 620 -9.00 0.55 -12.48
CA GLY A 620 -8.17 1.56 -13.14
C GLY A 620 -6.79 1.05 -13.59
N ALA A 621 -6.38 -0.15 -13.12
CA ALA A 621 -4.98 -0.58 -13.09
C ALA A 621 -4.07 0.53 -12.52
N TYR A 622 -4.51 1.13 -11.40
CA TYR A 622 -3.93 2.35 -10.85
C TYR A 622 -4.12 2.37 -9.33
N ALA A 623 -3.02 2.35 -8.57
CA ALA A 623 -3.05 2.03 -7.13
C ALA A 623 -3.27 3.24 -6.19
N TYR A 624 -3.65 4.39 -6.74
CA TYR A 624 -3.73 5.66 -6.03
C TYR A 624 -5.14 5.96 -5.48
N VAL A 625 -5.20 6.90 -4.53
CA VAL A 625 -6.44 7.28 -3.83
C VAL A 625 -7.47 7.87 -4.79
N ASP A 626 -7.05 8.78 -5.67
CA ASP A 626 -7.87 9.33 -6.74
C ASP A 626 -8.42 8.23 -7.66
N GLY A 627 -7.58 7.27 -8.05
CA GLY A 627 -7.99 6.09 -8.81
C GLY A 627 -9.12 5.32 -8.12
N ALA A 628 -8.99 5.06 -6.82
CA ALA A 628 -10.03 4.39 -6.04
C ALA A 628 -11.34 5.21 -5.99
N ILE A 629 -11.25 6.52 -5.84
CA ILE A 629 -12.41 7.43 -5.81
C ILE A 629 -13.10 7.50 -7.18
N ASP A 630 -12.34 7.60 -8.26
CA ASP A 630 -12.86 7.69 -9.62
C ASP A 630 -13.56 6.41 -10.05
N GLN A 631 -12.98 5.25 -9.74
CA GLN A 631 -13.62 3.96 -10.02
C GLN A 631 -14.88 3.75 -9.18
N ALA A 632 -14.90 4.26 -7.95
CA ALA A 632 -16.10 4.27 -7.11
C ALA A 632 -17.21 5.14 -7.69
N TRP A 633 -16.89 6.36 -8.13
CA TRP A 633 -17.84 7.26 -8.77
C TRP A 633 -18.38 6.67 -10.06
N ARG A 634 -17.51 6.16 -10.95
CA ARG A 634 -17.90 5.51 -12.20
C ARG A 634 -18.89 4.37 -11.94
N ALA A 635 -18.56 3.45 -11.03
CA ALA A 635 -19.41 2.31 -10.74
C ALA A 635 -20.81 2.73 -10.22
N VAL A 636 -20.88 3.78 -9.39
CA VAL A 636 -22.16 4.35 -8.94
C VAL A 636 -22.95 4.94 -10.10
N GLN A 637 -22.30 5.63 -11.03
CA GLN A 637 -22.98 6.16 -12.23
C GLN A 637 -23.50 5.05 -13.15
N GLU A 638 -22.79 3.93 -13.26
CA GLU A 638 -23.21 2.79 -14.07
C GLU A 638 -24.48 2.13 -13.52
N ILE A 639 -24.54 1.88 -12.20
CA ILE A 639 -25.74 1.30 -11.58
C ILE A 639 -26.91 2.28 -11.49
N SER A 640 -26.66 3.59 -11.46
CA SER A 640 -27.74 4.60 -11.40
C SER A 640 -28.42 4.83 -12.76
N ARG A 641 -27.82 4.31 -13.85
CA ARG A 641 -28.34 4.42 -15.23
C ARG A 641 -29.05 3.14 -15.70
N ALA A 642 -28.92 2.04 -14.94
CA ALA A 642 -29.45 0.71 -15.24
C ALA A 642 -30.67 0.41 -14.36
#